data_AF-A0A3E2YSP9-F1
#
_entry.id   AF-A0A3E2YSP9-F1
#
_cell.length_a   1.000
_cell.length_b   1.000
_cell.length_c   1.000
_cell.angle_alpha   90.00
_cell.angle_beta   90.00
_cell.angle_gamma   90.00
#
_symmetry.space_group_name_H-M   'P 1'
#
loop_
_entity.id
_entity.type
_entity.pdbx_description
1 polymer ?
#
loop_
_entity_poly.entity_id
_entity_poly.type
_entity_poly.pdbx_seq_one_letter_code
_entity_poly.pdbx_strand_id
1 'polypeptide(L)'
;MSAPPDSVLAAQPPPAHQRLSNAGTLPRFVLLIVLFVGIAAVITASLVEAHTDPNGARVGCGLAAGGDPGLSDLDVRFRIVDQQSAFEDCVDRFVPAQPWWWKPAALLLVSVCAAALYWALPRWKGRRSRVVPVEQVDGHADLVSTLAELVTVAGLRRPPRFVIAPAVPTSGAVVFGRLRRYTVCLDGGLVARRHRAPEGFRAVVLHELAHLRNRDVDITYATVALWRILLWVVVPLDLAYIAAVSLPSTAGSSMATREQSRVAHHVAMLAVTVVLVYLARADILRTREFHADLTARRWGADVRLWETAAGRDATGRAPSNRIAAGRLMASWASLWHTHPSWERRLRSLADPGTVFAPQALPFFLTGATAAIAATRMPALLSLLGIASHWENWVVAVVVAVLVSTITGLLLWPAVTHAALTHGPAPSGLRAGCWLGGGLIVGELAVGRSGSVWDLLPEQAAFLVPPVLAGLAAVWWTTEYAQVSATRPAGVRRRWPLLVGLGVSCLVLALWWHWWEAQGAILAGGFLSFNGDLVGAHEQSLTDGQGYEGPLLALAPGLPVLLALSKRPELLWASGALWVLPLLAWLPRSAGATRPRPVLPAAGTGALCSAVAVVAATAGVRAWSPVVAGREQAHLVSYTMWLMVVVIGVMWLAAGVTAALAERYPLVQALVVAGATGLAGLLTLAALASVDGCVRPLTILASSCQPDPLGGWSLVTLLTPTTLGLGGFLAVAVAALGTLAGRSLRRIRARAGSTPLAGDDSPVPAHLGRLALRRAAVVVPCLLMTATTIAVTVADLRSATRTPAASAALDPVLGAQATSPGVRTAQVEAWRALGGDERGGQVLTVVLGLLHRLDQLAADGSDRVLSDWTLIDAEVRPRCAAISERVAGARRYFRHPDPQGQAAWNALLTRAERAGGDCDLAIGRRDRDGYLTAIRRLVSLGQDVPGMGEAIFR
;
A
#
# COMPACT_ATOMS: atom_id res chain seq x y z
N MET A 1 -40.98 -2.84 61.23
CA MET A 1 -40.76 -3.36 59.86
C MET A 1 -40.13 -2.25 59.04
N SER A 2 -38.81 -2.25 58.97
CA SER A 2 -38.01 -1.25 58.27
C SER A 2 -37.59 -1.86 56.94
N ALA A 3 -38.02 -1.27 55.83
CA ALA A 3 -37.59 -1.71 54.50
C ALA A 3 -36.06 -1.57 54.39
N PRO A 4 -35.36 -2.57 53.82
CA PRO A 4 -33.92 -2.48 53.65
C PRO A 4 -33.59 -1.37 52.62
N PRO A 5 -32.46 -0.66 52.79
CA PRO A 5 -32.03 0.36 51.84
C PRO A 5 -31.81 -0.26 50.47
N ASP A 6 -32.29 0.45 49.45
CA ASP A 6 -32.25 0.07 48.05
C ASP A 6 -30.92 -0.58 47.65
N SER A 7 -31.03 -1.79 47.11
CA SER A 7 -29.94 -2.45 46.42
C SER A 7 -29.39 -1.50 45.36
N VAL A 8 -28.18 -0.99 45.57
CA VAL A 8 -27.39 -0.28 44.55
C VAL A 8 -27.36 -1.18 43.33
N LEU A 9 -28.15 -0.83 42.30
CA LEU A 9 -28.24 -1.55 41.05
C LEU A 9 -26.83 -1.64 40.46
N ALA A 10 -26.20 -2.82 40.61
CA ALA A 10 -24.91 -3.09 40.04
C ALA A 10 -24.96 -2.76 38.55
N ALA A 11 -24.10 -1.84 38.10
CA ALA A 11 -24.11 -1.31 36.74
C ALA A 11 -24.13 -2.47 35.73
N GLN A 12 -25.22 -2.58 34.97
CA GLN A 12 -25.36 -3.64 33.99
C GLN A 12 -24.17 -3.61 33.01
N PRO A 13 -23.52 -4.76 32.75
CA PRO A 13 -22.40 -4.79 31.83
C PRO A 13 -22.87 -4.34 30.44
N PRO A 14 -22.10 -3.48 29.75
CA PRO A 14 -22.51 -2.98 28.46
C PRO A 14 -22.73 -4.14 27.47
N PRO A 15 -23.81 -4.12 26.65
CA PRO A 15 -23.97 -5.01 25.51
C PRO A 15 -22.69 -5.18 24.70
N ALA A 16 -22.48 -6.40 24.20
CA ALA A 16 -21.25 -6.79 23.51
C ALA A 16 -20.90 -5.88 22.32
N HIS A 17 -21.90 -5.43 21.56
CA HIS A 17 -21.70 -4.55 20.39
C HIS A 17 -21.12 -3.18 20.79
N GLN A 18 -21.55 -2.59 21.91
CA GLN A 18 -21.00 -1.31 22.36
C GLN A 18 -19.57 -1.46 22.90
N ARG A 19 -19.26 -2.55 23.61
CA ARG A 19 -17.86 -2.84 24.04
C ARG A 19 -16.91 -2.94 22.86
N LEU A 20 -17.33 -3.63 21.80
CA LEU A 20 -16.57 -3.75 20.56
C LEU A 20 -16.37 -2.40 19.87
N SER A 21 -17.40 -1.55 19.85
CA SER A 21 -17.33 -0.21 19.24
C SER A 21 -16.39 0.73 20.01
N ASN A 22 -16.46 0.78 21.34
CA ASN A 22 -15.53 1.58 22.16
C ASN A 22 -14.06 1.16 21.89
N ALA A 23 -13.81 -0.14 21.69
CA ALA A 23 -12.49 -0.68 21.39
C ALA A 23 -11.93 -0.24 20.02
N GLY A 24 -12.77 0.21 19.09
CA GLY A 24 -12.35 0.64 17.75
C GLY A 24 -11.51 1.92 17.73
N THR A 25 -11.55 2.73 18.79
CA THR A 25 -10.73 3.96 18.89
C THR A 25 -9.24 3.66 19.09
N LEU A 26 -8.90 2.56 19.76
CA LEU A 26 -7.51 2.19 20.04
C LEU A 26 -6.75 1.80 18.76
N PRO A 27 -7.24 0.91 17.88
CA PRO A 27 -6.57 0.61 16.61
C PRO A 27 -6.37 1.82 15.71
N ARG A 28 -7.32 2.76 15.67
CA ARG A 28 -7.15 4.03 14.93
C ARG A 28 -6.03 4.88 15.52
N PHE A 29 -5.93 4.93 16.84
CA PHE A 29 -4.83 5.60 17.53
C PHE A 29 -3.48 4.91 17.27
N VAL A 30 -3.44 3.57 17.25
CA VAL A 30 -2.24 2.82 16.87
C VAL A 30 -1.83 3.11 15.43
N LEU A 31 -2.78 3.14 14.48
CA LEU A 31 -2.51 3.52 13.10
C LEU A 31 -1.93 4.94 13.00
N LEU A 32 -2.43 5.88 13.80
CA LEU A 32 -1.86 7.23 13.89
C LEU A 32 -0.41 7.23 14.45
N ILE A 33 -0.10 6.38 15.43
CA ILE A 33 1.28 6.22 15.91
C ILE A 33 2.18 5.68 14.80
N VAL A 34 1.75 4.62 14.11
CA VAL A 34 2.53 4.01 13.01
C VAL A 34 2.79 5.05 11.91
N LEU A 35 1.77 5.81 11.54
CA LEU A 35 1.91 6.93 10.59
C LEU A 35 2.93 7.96 11.08
N PHE A 36 2.82 8.42 12.34
CA PHE A 36 3.74 9.41 12.89
C PHE A 36 5.19 8.91 12.90
N VAL A 37 5.41 7.67 13.34
CA VAL A 37 6.75 7.06 13.40
C VAL A 37 7.31 6.88 11.99
N GLY A 38 6.50 6.47 11.02
CA GLY A 38 6.91 6.37 9.61
C GLY A 38 7.30 7.72 9.01
N ILE A 39 6.48 8.76 9.22
CA ILE A 39 6.79 10.13 8.78
C ILE A 39 8.10 10.63 9.43
N ALA A 40 8.24 10.45 10.75
CA ALA A 40 9.45 10.84 11.46
C ALA A 40 10.69 10.06 10.98
N ALA A 41 10.56 8.75 10.69
CA ALA A 41 11.64 7.93 10.19
C ALA A 41 12.14 8.41 8.81
N VAL A 42 11.23 8.75 7.89
CA VAL A 42 11.61 9.29 6.59
C VAL A 42 12.29 10.65 6.73
N ILE A 43 11.71 11.59 7.48
CA ILE A 43 12.28 12.94 7.63
C ILE A 43 13.65 12.90 8.32
N THR A 44 13.79 12.08 9.36
CA THR A 44 15.09 11.92 10.04
C THR A 44 16.11 11.23 9.15
N ALA A 45 15.72 10.25 8.33
CA ALA A 45 16.61 9.64 7.34
C ALA A 45 17.05 10.65 6.27
N SER A 46 16.14 11.47 5.74
CA SER A 46 16.43 12.51 4.76
C SER A 46 17.36 13.59 5.33
N LEU A 47 17.16 14.02 6.57
CA LEU A 47 18.06 14.96 7.25
C LEU A 47 19.46 14.38 7.45
N VAL A 48 19.55 13.11 7.87
CA VAL A 48 20.83 12.43 8.01
C VAL A 48 21.53 12.32 6.65
N GLU A 49 20.79 12.00 5.60
CA GLU A 49 21.32 11.91 4.23
C GLU A 49 21.83 13.27 3.73
N ALA A 50 21.05 14.34 3.85
CA ALA A 50 21.49 15.70 3.49
C ALA A 50 22.71 16.16 4.30
N HIS A 51 22.83 15.75 5.56
CA HIS A 51 24.01 16.07 6.36
C HIS A 51 25.25 15.32 5.89
N THR A 52 25.10 14.08 5.44
CA THR A 52 26.22 13.21 5.00
C THR A 52 26.63 13.45 3.56
N ASP A 53 25.69 13.90 2.73
CA ASP A 53 25.90 14.20 1.32
C ASP A 53 25.47 15.65 1.02
N PRO A 54 26.16 16.66 1.61
CA PRO A 54 25.78 18.06 1.46
C PRO A 54 25.94 18.57 0.02
N ASN A 55 26.76 17.90 -0.79
CA ASN A 55 27.02 18.25 -2.18
C ASN A 55 26.15 17.47 -3.17
N GLY A 56 25.33 16.51 -2.70
CA GLY A 56 24.50 15.67 -3.56
C GLY A 56 25.29 14.72 -4.47
N ALA A 57 26.43 14.21 -4.02
CA ALA A 57 27.27 13.26 -4.73
C ALA A 57 26.52 11.99 -5.14
N ARG A 58 25.53 11.52 -4.35
CA ARG A 58 24.68 10.39 -4.75
C ARG A 58 23.89 10.69 -6.02
N VAL A 59 23.31 11.89 -6.11
CA VAL A 59 22.59 12.35 -7.33
C VAL A 59 23.57 12.50 -8.47
N GLY A 60 24.75 13.06 -8.22
CA GLY A 60 25.83 13.14 -9.21
C GLY A 60 26.26 11.76 -9.74
N CYS A 61 26.42 10.74 -8.89
CA CYS A 61 26.72 9.38 -9.32
C CYS A 61 25.60 8.81 -10.21
N GLY A 62 24.34 9.14 -9.90
CA GLY A 62 23.19 8.78 -10.74
C GLY A 62 23.21 9.45 -12.11
N LEU A 63 23.60 10.73 -12.19
CA LEU A 63 23.80 11.45 -13.45
C LEU A 63 24.99 10.87 -14.24
N ALA A 64 26.11 10.57 -13.57
CA ALA A 64 27.29 9.96 -14.17
C ALA A 64 26.99 8.56 -14.77
N ALA A 65 26.07 7.82 -14.15
CA ALA A 65 25.55 6.54 -14.66
C ALA A 65 24.58 6.70 -15.85
N GLY A 66 24.32 7.93 -16.32
CA GLY A 66 23.42 8.23 -17.42
C GLY A 66 21.95 8.42 -17.00
N GLY A 67 21.67 8.59 -15.71
CA GLY A 67 20.33 8.95 -15.23
C GLY A 67 19.88 10.29 -15.79
N ASP A 68 18.66 10.35 -16.32
CA ASP A 68 18.08 11.58 -16.88
C ASP A 68 16.87 12.02 -16.03
N PRO A 69 17.00 13.09 -15.23
CA PRO A 69 15.94 13.57 -14.35
C PRO A 69 14.73 14.16 -15.11
N GLY A 70 14.82 14.29 -16.44
CA GLY A 70 13.70 14.62 -17.32
C GLY A 70 12.83 13.42 -17.71
N LEU A 71 13.26 12.19 -17.41
CA LEU A 71 12.50 10.97 -17.65
C LEU A 71 11.71 10.54 -16.40
N SER A 72 10.94 9.45 -16.52
CA SER A 72 10.26 8.85 -15.37
C SER A 72 11.30 8.26 -14.39
N ASP A 73 10.94 8.19 -13.10
CA ASP A 73 11.81 7.59 -12.07
C ASP A 73 12.18 6.13 -12.39
N LEU A 74 11.30 5.42 -13.10
CA LEU A 74 11.55 4.05 -13.55
C LEU A 74 12.62 4.02 -14.64
N ASP A 75 12.55 4.91 -15.64
CA ASP A 75 13.55 5.00 -16.70
C ASP A 75 14.94 5.31 -16.13
N VAL A 76 15.00 6.25 -15.17
CA VAL A 76 16.24 6.60 -14.47
C VAL A 76 16.83 5.38 -13.76
N ARG A 77 16.00 4.63 -13.02
CA ARG A 77 16.45 3.42 -12.33
C ARG A 77 16.94 2.35 -13.29
N PHE A 78 16.23 2.10 -14.39
CA PHE A 78 16.66 1.11 -15.38
C PHE A 78 18.01 1.46 -16.02
N ARG A 79 18.26 2.74 -16.31
CA ARG A 79 19.57 3.20 -16.80
C ARG A 79 20.69 2.96 -15.77
N ILE A 80 20.42 3.15 -14.48
CA ILE A 80 21.39 2.90 -13.41
C ILE A 80 21.62 1.39 -13.21
N VAL A 81 20.59 0.56 -13.31
CA VAL A 81 20.68 -0.91 -13.07
C VAL A 81 21.69 -1.58 -13.98
N ASP A 82 21.82 -1.14 -15.24
CA ASP A 82 22.82 -1.68 -16.15
C ASP A 82 24.27 -1.41 -15.68
N GLN A 83 24.47 -0.31 -14.95
CA GLN A 83 25.76 0.12 -14.41
C GLN A 83 25.80 0.07 -12.87
N GLN A 84 25.00 -0.83 -12.27
CA GLN A 84 24.76 -0.86 -10.83
C GLN A 84 26.04 -0.99 -10.00
N SER A 85 26.99 -1.82 -10.44
CA SER A 85 28.27 -2.01 -9.74
C SER A 85 29.12 -0.74 -9.72
N ALA A 86 29.25 -0.05 -10.87
CA ALA A 86 29.94 1.23 -10.95
C ALA A 86 29.23 2.33 -10.14
N PHE A 87 27.90 2.27 -10.07
CA PHE A 87 27.11 3.18 -9.26
C PHE A 87 27.36 3.00 -7.77
N GLU A 88 27.36 1.75 -7.29
CA GLU A 88 27.69 1.42 -5.90
C GLU A 88 29.12 1.85 -5.55
N ASP A 89 30.11 1.56 -6.41
CA ASP A 89 31.51 1.98 -6.24
C ASP A 89 31.65 3.52 -6.16
N CYS A 90 30.87 4.26 -6.98
CA CYS A 90 30.85 5.73 -6.94
C CYS A 90 30.26 6.25 -5.63
N VAL A 91 29.11 5.72 -5.21
CA VAL A 91 28.45 6.13 -3.97
C VAL A 91 29.32 5.82 -2.76
N ASP A 92 29.89 4.63 -2.67
CA ASP A 92 30.75 4.23 -1.54
C ASP A 92 32.01 5.09 -1.43
N ARG A 93 32.48 5.63 -2.57
CA ARG A 93 33.65 6.48 -2.63
C ARG A 93 33.37 7.93 -2.22
N PHE A 94 32.28 8.51 -2.71
CA PHE A 94 32.00 9.95 -2.55
C PHE A 94 30.98 10.27 -1.45
N VAL A 95 30.19 9.29 -1.00
CA VAL A 95 29.24 9.44 0.09
C VAL A 95 29.81 8.73 1.32
N PRO A 96 30.23 9.47 2.37
CA PRO A 96 30.78 8.88 3.58
C PRO A 96 29.84 7.83 4.19
N ALA A 97 30.40 6.67 4.54
CA ALA A 97 29.66 5.64 5.24
C ALA A 97 29.09 6.20 6.54
N GLN A 98 27.77 6.13 6.68
CA GLN A 98 27.07 6.64 7.84
C GLN A 98 27.19 5.63 8.98
N PRO A 99 27.44 6.08 10.23
CA PRO A 99 27.27 5.20 11.38
C PRO A 99 25.84 4.67 11.43
N TRP A 100 25.69 3.34 11.49
CA TRP A 100 24.37 2.67 11.46
C TRP A 100 23.39 3.18 12.54
N TRP A 101 23.91 3.75 13.63
CA TRP A 101 23.12 4.24 14.76
C TRP A 101 22.54 5.66 14.57
N TRP A 102 22.99 6.45 13.59
CA TRP A 102 22.55 7.85 13.42
C TRP A 102 21.05 7.97 13.19
N LYS A 103 20.54 7.26 12.19
CA LYS A 103 19.12 7.26 11.85
C LYS A 103 18.21 6.75 12.99
N PRO A 104 18.49 5.59 13.64
CA PRO A 104 17.67 5.15 14.78
C PRO A 104 17.81 6.08 15.99
N ALA A 105 18.97 6.71 16.24
CA ALA A 105 19.12 7.70 17.31
C ALA A 105 18.29 8.96 17.07
N ALA A 106 18.24 9.48 15.84
CA ALA A 106 17.40 10.62 15.47
C ALA A 106 15.90 10.29 15.65
N LEU A 107 15.46 9.12 15.22
CA LEU A 107 14.08 8.66 15.42
C LEU A 107 13.74 8.47 16.91
N LEU A 108 14.67 7.89 17.69
CA LEU A 108 14.53 7.73 19.12
C LEU A 108 14.38 9.10 19.80
N LEU A 109 15.19 10.09 19.41
CA LEU A 109 15.11 11.45 19.95
C LEU A 109 13.72 12.08 19.72
N VAL A 110 13.18 12.00 18.49
CA VAL A 110 11.83 12.51 18.19
C VAL A 110 10.76 11.79 19.01
N SER A 111 10.90 10.48 19.18
CA SER A 111 9.99 9.64 19.98
C SER A 111 10.06 9.98 21.48
N VAL A 112 11.26 10.21 22.01
CA VAL A 112 11.50 10.66 23.40
C VAL A 112 10.89 12.04 23.62
N CYS A 113 11.01 12.97 22.67
CA CYS A 113 10.35 14.28 22.74
C CYS A 113 8.83 14.15 22.82
N ALA A 114 8.21 13.27 22.02
CA ALA A 114 6.78 13.01 22.08
C ALA A 114 6.35 12.40 23.42
N ALA A 115 7.11 11.42 23.92
CA ALA A 115 6.88 10.85 25.24
C ALA A 115 7.01 11.92 26.34
N ALA A 116 8.10 12.69 26.35
CA ALA A 116 8.34 13.76 27.33
C ALA A 116 7.18 14.77 27.35
N LEU A 117 6.67 15.15 26.18
CA LEU A 117 5.52 16.04 26.07
C LEU A 117 4.24 15.41 26.64
N TYR A 118 3.96 14.13 26.34
CA TYR A 118 2.87 13.37 26.97
C TYR A 118 2.99 13.35 28.50
N TRP A 119 4.21 13.19 29.04
CA TRP A 119 4.48 13.21 30.48
C TRP A 119 4.33 14.60 31.11
N ALA A 120 4.70 15.66 30.38
CA ALA A 120 4.71 17.04 30.88
C ALA A 120 3.32 17.70 30.84
N LEU A 121 2.53 17.47 29.77
CA LEU A 121 1.26 18.16 29.52
C LEU A 121 0.27 18.11 30.70
N PRO A 122 -0.04 16.94 31.31
CA PRO A 122 -0.97 16.88 32.43
C PRO A 122 -0.47 17.62 33.67
N ARG A 123 0.85 17.57 33.94
CA ARG A 123 1.46 18.25 35.09
C ARG A 123 1.41 19.76 34.93
N TRP A 124 1.73 20.24 33.74
CA TRP A 124 1.70 21.67 33.42
C TRP A 124 0.28 22.23 33.54
N LYS A 125 -0.72 21.50 33.02
CA LYS A 125 -2.13 21.87 33.16
C LYS A 125 -2.55 21.98 34.64
N GLY A 126 -2.22 20.96 35.45
CA GLY A 126 -2.54 20.98 36.88
C GLY A 126 -1.94 22.15 37.65
N ARG A 127 -0.68 22.55 37.35
CA ARG A 127 -0.02 23.70 37.99
C ARG A 127 -0.64 25.05 37.60
N ARG A 128 -1.04 25.21 36.34
CA ARG A 128 -1.55 26.49 35.83
C ARG A 128 -2.96 26.82 36.32
N SER A 129 -3.76 25.80 36.64
CA SER A 129 -5.19 25.94 36.91
C SER A 129 -5.55 26.45 38.32
N ARG A 130 -4.58 26.80 39.18
CA ARG A 130 -4.80 27.27 40.58
C ARG A 130 -5.90 26.47 41.31
N VAL A 131 -5.80 25.14 41.20
CA VAL A 131 -6.82 24.21 41.68
C VAL A 131 -6.70 23.97 43.18
N VAL A 132 -7.83 23.86 43.84
CA VAL A 132 -7.95 23.60 45.28
C VAL A 132 -8.52 22.19 45.47
N PRO A 133 -7.99 21.36 46.40
CA PRO A 133 -8.61 20.08 46.75
C PRO A 133 -10.09 20.26 47.16
N VAL A 134 -10.95 19.33 46.77
CA VAL A 134 -12.39 19.38 47.10
C VAL A 134 -12.60 19.47 48.62
N GLU A 135 -11.76 18.76 49.38
CA GLU A 135 -11.83 18.66 50.84
C GLU A 135 -11.64 20.01 51.54
N GLN A 136 -10.97 20.97 50.91
CA GLN A 136 -10.74 22.31 51.46
C GLN A 136 -11.90 23.28 51.20
N VAL A 137 -12.77 22.95 50.25
CA VAL A 137 -13.92 23.79 49.85
C VAL A 137 -15.24 23.24 50.40
N ASP A 138 -15.30 21.93 50.62
CA ASP A 138 -16.49 21.24 51.10
C ASP A 138 -16.54 21.16 52.63
N GLY A 139 -16.97 22.26 53.27
CA GLY A 139 -17.07 22.33 54.74
C GLY A 139 -18.11 21.39 55.39
N HIS A 140 -18.97 20.72 54.61
CA HIS A 140 -20.05 19.85 55.11
C HIS A 140 -19.96 18.40 54.60
N ALA A 141 -18.88 18.01 53.90
CA ALA A 141 -18.63 16.67 53.32
C ALA A 141 -19.69 16.12 52.31
N ASP A 142 -20.66 16.94 51.92
CA ASP A 142 -21.78 16.58 51.01
C ASP A 142 -21.31 16.41 49.54
N LEU A 143 -20.36 17.23 49.10
CA LEU A 143 -19.78 17.11 47.77
C LEU A 143 -18.87 15.87 47.68
N VAL A 144 -18.06 15.62 48.71
CA VAL A 144 -17.19 14.45 48.77
C VAL A 144 -18.00 13.15 48.73
N SER A 145 -19.09 13.06 49.50
CA SER A 145 -19.96 11.87 49.53
C SER A 145 -20.64 11.64 48.17
N THR A 146 -21.18 12.69 47.55
CA THR A 146 -21.78 12.63 46.22
C THR A 146 -20.78 12.15 45.16
N LEU A 147 -19.55 12.67 45.20
CA LEU A 147 -18.50 12.25 44.25
C LEU A 147 -18.08 10.79 44.48
N ALA A 148 -17.99 10.33 45.73
CA ALA A 148 -17.69 8.93 46.06
C ALA A 148 -18.80 7.98 45.58
N GLU A 149 -20.07 8.39 45.71
CA GLU A 149 -21.21 7.67 45.16
C GLU A 149 -21.09 7.52 43.63
N LEU A 150 -20.86 8.63 42.91
CA LEU A 150 -20.72 8.61 41.45
C LEU A 150 -19.52 7.78 40.97
N VAL A 151 -18.40 7.79 41.69
CA VAL A 151 -17.24 6.91 41.41
C VAL A 151 -17.60 5.44 41.59
N THR A 152 -18.42 5.12 42.59
CA THR A 152 -18.93 3.78 42.85
C THR A 152 -19.85 3.33 41.71
N VAL A 153 -20.78 4.18 41.27
CA VAL A 153 -21.65 3.95 40.10
C VAL A 153 -20.81 3.69 38.84
N ALA A 154 -19.76 4.49 38.61
CA ALA A 154 -18.86 4.33 37.47
C ALA A 154 -17.98 3.06 37.54
N GLY A 155 -17.92 2.39 38.70
CA GLY A 155 -17.17 1.15 38.92
C GLY A 155 -15.67 1.28 38.62
N LEU A 156 -15.08 2.44 38.89
CA LEU A 156 -13.66 2.69 38.64
C LEU A 156 -12.78 1.87 39.59
N ARG A 157 -11.79 1.14 39.06
CA ARG A 157 -10.85 0.33 39.86
C ARG A 157 -9.99 1.17 40.80
N ARG A 158 -9.79 2.45 40.47
CA ARG A 158 -9.04 3.41 41.27
C ARG A 158 -9.77 4.75 41.23
N PRO A 159 -10.14 5.34 42.38
CA PRO A 159 -10.81 6.63 42.41
C PRO A 159 -9.86 7.73 41.88
N PRO A 160 -10.36 8.68 41.07
CA PRO A 160 -9.58 9.85 40.71
C PRO A 160 -9.46 10.81 41.89
N ARG A 161 -8.46 11.69 41.85
CA ARG A 161 -8.42 12.85 42.75
C ARG A 161 -9.40 13.90 42.24
N PHE A 162 -10.22 14.48 43.12
CA PHE A 162 -11.07 15.60 42.74
C PHE A 162 -10.45 16.92 43.19
N VAL A 163 -10.50 17.93 42.32
CA VAL A 163 -10.07 19.30 42.61
C VAL A 163 -11.10 20.27 42.03
N ILE A 164 -11.10 21.51 42.52
CA ILE A 164 -12.00 22.57 42.05
C ILE A 164 -11.14 23.69 41.46
N ALA A 165 -11.59 24.28 40.37
CA ALA A 165 -11.06 25.52 39.82
C ALA A 165 -12.04 26.67 40.13
N PRO A 166 -11.92 27.35 41.29
CA PRO A 166 -12.95 28.27 41.78
C PRO A 166 -13.14 29.49 40.88
N ALA A 167 -12.05 29.93 40.22
CA ALA A 167 -12.03 31.09 39.35
C ALA A 167 -12.66 30.85 37.96
N VAL A 168 -13.05 29.61 37.64
CA VAL A 168 -13.62 29.27 36.33
C VAL A 168 -15.16 29.24 36.45
N PRO A 169 -15.89 30.19 35.83
CA PRO A 169 -17.33 30.33 36.02
C PRO A 169 -18.16 29.38 35.16
N THR A 170 -17.53 28.53 34.32
CA THR A 170 -18.24 27.58 33.45
C THR A 170 -18.88 26.45 34.25
N SER A 171 -19.93 25.83 33.71
CA SER A 171 -20.57 24.66 34.33
C SER A 171 -20.01 23.35 33.77
N GLY A 172 -18.70 23.28 33.60
CA GLY A 172 -17.98 22.14 33.03
C GLY A 172 -17.09 21.43 34.05
N ALA A 173 -16.43 20.39 33.56
CA ALA A 173 -15.37 19.72 34.27
C ALA A 173 -14.29 19.31 33.26
N VAL A 174 -13.08 19.10 33.77
CA VAL A 174 -11.94 18.74 32.93
C VAL A 174 -11.14 17.66 33.63
N VAL A 175 -10.83 16.60 32.89
CA VAL A 175 -9.97 15.53 33.39
C VAL A 175 -8.55 15.67 32.87
N PHE A 176 -7.59 15.48 33.76
CA PHE A 176 -6.17 15.38 33.41
C PHE A 176 -5.46 14.34 34.26
N GLY A 177 -4.31 13.88 33.79
CA GLY A 177 -3.50 12.85 34.44
C GLY A 177 -3.03 11.83 33.42
N ARG A 178 -2.50 10.71 33.91
CA ARG A 178 -1.95 9.66 33.06
C ARG A 178 -1.85 8.32 33.79
N LEU A 179 -1.77 7.22 33.05
CA LEU A 179 -1.47 5.87 33.56
C LEU A 179 -2.35 5.50 34.76
N ARG A 180 -3.67 5.75 34.65
CA ARG A 180 -4.67 5.51 35.71
C ARG A 180 -4.51 6.33 36.99
N ARG A 181 -3.65 7.35 37.01
CA ARG A 181 -3.58 8.38 38.05
C ARG A 181 -4.17 9.66 37.50
N TYR A 182 -5.48 9.79 37.65
CA TYR A 182 -6.24 10.89 37.07
C TYR A 182 -6.74 11.85 38.15
N THR A 183 -6.94 13.10 37.73
CA THR A 183 -7.50 14.19 38.50
C THR A 183 -8.68 14.75 37.71
N VAL A 184 -9.84 14.82 38.36
CA VAL A 184 -11.05 15.46 37.81
C VAL A 184 -11.12 16.85 38.42
N CYS A 185 -11.05 17.88 37.58
CA CYS A 185 -11.17 19.27 37.97
C CYS A 185 -12.59 19.76 37.68
N LEU A 186 -13.32 20.12 38.72
CA LEU A 186 -14.67 20.69 38.60
C LEU A 186 -14.56 22.21 38.50
N ASP A 187 -15.23 22.82 37.53
CA ASP A 187 -15.26 24.27 37.42
C ASP A 187 -16.10 24.86 38.57
N GLY A 188 -15.74 26.05 39.05
CA GLY A 188 -16.46 26.75 40.11
C GLY A 188 -17.94 26.96 39.80
N GLY A 189 -18.27 27.27 38.54
CA GLY A 189 -19.66 27.42 38.09
C GLY A 189 -20.48 26.13 38.12
N LEU A 190 -19.84 24.97 37.92
CA LEU A 190 -20.50 23.66 38.07
C LEU A 190 -20.81 23.38 39.55
N VAL A 191 -19.83 23.60 40.42
CA VAL A 191 -19.96 23.38 41.87
C VAL A 191 -20.99 24.33 42.49
N ALA A 192 -21.07 25.58 42.03
CA ALA A 192 -22.06 26.56 42.49
C ALA A 192 -23.50 26.20 42.10
N ARG A 193 -23.69 25.45 41.00
CA ARG A 193 -25.02 25.04 40.51
C ARG A 193 -25.50 23.71 41.08
N ARG A 194 -24.67 22.98 41.83
CA ARG A 194 -24.98 21.62 42.31
C ARG A 194 -26.31 21.52 43.07
N HIS A 195 -26.65 22.52 43.86
CA HIS A 195 -27.90 22.53 44.65
C HIS A 195 -29.13 22.94 43.83
N ARG A 196 -28.95 23.80 42.83
CA ARG A 196 -30.05 24.27 41.97
C ARG A 196 -30.36 23.30 40.81
N ALA A 197 -29.37 22.51 40.40
CA ALA A 197 -29.48 21.55 39.30
C ALA A 197 -28.63 20.30 39.59
N PRO A 198 -29.00 19.50 40.62
CA PRO A 198 -28.22 18.33 41.04
C PRO A 198 -28.08 17.29 39.93
N GLU A 199 -29.12 17.07 39.14
CA GLU A 199 -29.07 16.15 37.98
C GLU A 199 -28.09 16.61 36.90
N GLY A 200 -28.01 17.92 36.66
CA GLY A 200 -27.04 18.51 35.73
C GLY A 200 -25.59 18.33 36.23
N PHE A 201 -25.38 18.48 37.55
CA PHE A 201 -24.08 18.23 38.17
C PHE A 201 -23.67 16.75 38.03
N ARG A 202 -24.56 15.82 38.40
CA ARG A 202 -24.33 14.37 38.32
C ARG A 202 -24.06 13.94 36.87
N ALA A 203 -24.82 14.46 35.90
CA ALA A 203 -24.63 14.15 34.49
C ALA A 203 -23.25 14.56 33.94
N VAL A 204 -22.76 15.75 34.29
CA VAL A 204 -21.41 16.20 33.89
C VAL A 204 -20.33 15.32 34.53
N VAL A 205 -20.44 15.04 35.83
CA VAL A 205 -19.44 14.19 36.52
C VAL A 205 -19.45 12.77 35.96
N LEU A 206 -20.61 12.15 35.72
CA LEU A 206 -20.71 10.82 35.10
C LEU A 206 -20.10 10.77 33.70
N HIS A 207 -20.23 11.84 32.91
CA HIS A 207 -19.56 11.97 31.61
C HIS A 207 -18.03 11.99 31.74
N GLU A 208 -17.48 12.77 32.67
CA GLU A 208 -16.04 12.79 32.92
C GLU A 208 -15.51 11.45 33.47
N LEU A 209 -16.27 10.78 34.34
CA LEU A 209 -15.93 9.44 34.82
C LEU A 209 -16.00 8.39 33.71
N ALA A 210 -16.85 8.60 32.70
CA ALA A 210 -16.93 7.70 31.54
C ALA A 210 -15.65 7.77 30.71
N HIS A 211 -15.07 8.97 30.54
CA HIS A 211 -13.74 9.11 29.95
C HIS A 211 -12.67 8.34 30.73
N LEU A 212 -12.71 8.37 32.07
CA LEU A 212 -11.77 7.59 32.88
C LEU A 212 -11.93 6.08 32.67
N ARG A 213 -13.18 5.60 32.65
CA ARG A 213 -13.48 4.17 32.44
C ARG A 213 -13.02 3.69 31.07
N ASN A 214 -13.21 4.52 30.04
CA ASN A 214 -12.84 4.22 28.65
C ASN A 214 -11.35 4.44 28.35
N ARG A 215 -10.55 4.96 29.31
CA ARG A 215 -9.13 5.35 29.15
C ARG A 215 -8.90 6.42 28.09
N ASP A 216 -9.90 7.25 27.91
CA ASP A 216 -9.94 8.34 26.94
C ASP A 216 -8.82 9.37 27.20
N VAL A 217 -8.54 9.65 28.48
CA VAL A 217 -7.54 10.66 28.89
C VAL A 217 -6.15 10.37 28.32
N ASP A 218 -5.67 9.12 28.42
CA ASP A 218 -4.33 8.75 27.94
C ASP A 218 -4.23 8.90 26.42
N ILE A 219 -5.25 8.44 25.69
CA ILE A 219 -5.33 8.58 24.23
C ILE A 219 -5.36 10.06 23.84
N THR A 220 -6.11 10.92 24.54
CA THR A 220 -6.13 12.37 24.25
C THR A 220 -4.74 12.97 24.38
N TYR A 221 -4.08 12.78 25.53
CA TYR A 221 -2.78 13.42 25.75
C TYR A 221 -1.72 12.87 24.80
N ALA A 222 -1.76 11.58 24.47
CA ALA A 222 -0.82 10.99 23.53
C ALA A 222 -1.06 11.52 22.10
N THR A 223 -2.30 11.56 21.62
CA THR A 223 -2.65 12.18 20.32
C THR A 223 -2.25 13.66 20.26
N VAL A 224 -2.49 14.42 21.34
CA VAL A 224 -2.10 15.83 21.40
C VAL A 224 -0.57 16.00 21.41
N ALA A 225 0.16 15.12 22.10
CA ALA A 225 1.62 15.15 22.11
C ALA A 225 2.20 14.85 20.72
N LEU A 226 1.74 13.78 20.07
CA LEU A 226 2.15 13.42 18.70
C LEU A 226 1.86 14.55 17.71
N TRP A 227 0.65 15.12 17.77
CA TRP A 227 0.26 16.25 16.93
C TRP A 227 1.19 17.46 17.11
N ARG A 228 1.53 17.80 18.36
CA ARG A 228 2.42 18.93 18.66
C ARG A 228 3.85 18.67 18.22
N ILE A 229 4.38 17.46 18.39
CA ILE A 229 5.72 17.12 17.88
C ILE A 229 5.74 17.11 16.35
N LEU A 230 4.68 16.59 15.72
CA LEU A 230 4.54 16.66 14.27
C LEU A 230 4.63 18.11 13.77
N LEU A 231 3.84 19.02 14.35
CA LEU A 231 3.81 20.42 13.94
C LEU A 231 5.04 21.23 14.31
N TRP A 232 5.59 21.06 15.51
CA TRP A 232 6.62 21.95 16.05
C TRP A 232 8.05 21.41 15.88
N VAL A 233 8.20 20.13 15.54
CA VAL A 233 9.51 19.50 15.37
C VAL A 233 9.62 18.91 13.97
N VAL A 234 8.77 17.95 13.63
CA VAL A 234 8.91 17.16 12.39
C VAL A 234 8.68 18.00 11.13
N VAL A 235 7.61 18.81 11.08
CA VAL A 235 7.32 19.68 9.93
C VAL A 235 8.41 20.75 9.71
N PRO A 236 8.85 21.53 10.74
CA PRO A 236 9.95 22.46 10.57
C PRO A 236 11.26 21.81 10.13
N LEU A 237 11.55 20.62 10.63
CA LEU A 237 12.71 19.82 10.23
C LEU A 237 12.64 19.43 8.74
N ASP A 238 11.48 18.99 8.26
CA ASP A 238 11.26 18.67 6.85
C ASP A 238 11.37 19.93 5.96
N LEU A 239 10.77 21.05 6.38
CA LEU A 239 10.90 22.32 5.67
C LEU A 239 12.34 22.83 5.62
N ALA A 240 13.12 22.64 6.69
CA ALA A 240 14.54 22.98 6.71
C ALA A 240 15.35 22.09 5.76
N TYR A 241 15.05 20.79 5.72
CA TYR A 241 15.64 19.86 4.74
C TYR A 241 15.34 20.30 3.31
N ILE A 242 14.08 20.56 2.99
CA ILE A 242 13.64 21.05 1.68
C ILE A 242 14.39 22.32 1.31
N ALA A 243 14.46 23.30 2.22
CA ALA A 243 15.18 24.54 2.01
C ALA A 243 16.67 24.29 1.71
N ALA A 244 17.32 23.41 2.48
CA ALA A 244 18.73 23.07 2.30
C ALA A 244 19.02 22.40 0.95
N VAL A 245 18.18 21.45 0.53
CA VAL A 245 18.35 20.73 -0.74
C VAL A 245 17.93 21.57 -1.95
N SER A 246 17.04 22.55 -1.76
CA SER A 246 16.61 23.48 -2.82
C SER A 246 17.61 24.60 -3.13
N LEU A 247 18.64 24.79 -2.28
CA LEU A 247 19.71 25.75 -2.56
C LEU A 247 20.55 25.25 -3.75
N PRO A 248 21.02 26.13 -4.65
CA PRO A 248 21.77 25.71 -5.84
C PRO A 248 23.01 24.89 -5.44
N SER A 249 23.00 23.60 -5.76
CA SER A 249 24.17 22.73 -5.67
C SER A 249 24.98 22.81 -6.97
N THR A 250 26.11 22.09 -7.04
CA THR A 250 27.02 22.02 -8.19
C THR A 250 26.37 21.55 -9.50
N ALA A 251 25.12 21.06 -9.50
CA ALA A 251 24.42 20.57 -10.69
C ALA A 251 23.81 21.67 -11.61
N GLY A 252 24.08 22.95 -11.35
CA GLY A 252 23.82 24.04 -12.30
C GLY A 252 22.37 24.54 -12.41
N SER A 253 22.22 25.69 -13.06
CA SER A 253 20.96 26.46 -13.17
C SER A 253 19.87 25.82 -14.05
N SER A 254 20.23 24.86 -14.90
CA SER A 254 19.32 24.18 -15.84
C SER A 254 18.31 23.26 -15.15
N MET A 255 18.59 22.84 -13.90
CA MET A 255 17.69 22.01 -13.09
C MET A 255 16.78 22.83 -12.16
N ALA A 256 17.00 24.13 -12.01
CA ALA A 256 16.39 24.96 -10.98
C ALA A 256 14.85 25.07 -11.07
N THR A 257 14.30 25.22 -12.28
CA THR A 257 12.83 25.31 -12.47
C THR A 257 12.12 24.00 -12.14
N ARG A 258 12.76 22.87 -12.43
CA ARG A 258 12.25 21.54 -12.11
C ARG A 258 12.37 21.24 -10.62
N GLU A 259 13.52 21.49 -10.01
CA GLU A 259 13.68 21.31 -8.55
C GLU A 259 12.65 22.15 -7.76
N GLN A 260 12.32 23.36 -8.22
CA GLN A 260 11.26 24.18 -7.62
C GLN A 260 9.87 23.52 -7.68
N SER A 261 9.50 22.87 -8.79
CA SER A 261 8.23 22.13 -8.85
C SER A 261 8.22 20.88 -7.99
N ARG A 262 9.36 20.18 -7.79
CA ARG A 262 9.46 19.04 -6.86
C ARG A 262 9.23 19.50 -5.43
N VAL A 263 9.90 20.58 -5.06
CA VAL A 263 9.74 21.22 -3.75
C VAL A 263 8.28 21.64 -3.54
N ALA A 264 7.66 22.28 -4.53
CA ALA A 264 6.26 22.70 -4.44
C ALA A 264 5.31 21.50 -4.26
N HIS A 265 5.51 20.42 -5.03
CA HIS A 265 4.72 19.19 -4.88
C HIS A 265 4.90 18.57 -3.49
N HIS A 266 6.15 18.41 -3.02
CA HIS A 266 6.45 17.85 -1.71
C HIS A 266 5.83 18.69 -0.58
N VAL A 267 5.92 20.03 -0.64
CA VAL A 267 5.28 20.94 0.32
C VAL A 267 3.76 20.81 0.29
N ALA A 268 3.15 20.72 -0.90
CA ALA A 268 1.72 20.50 -1.03
C ALA A 268 1.28 19.17 -0.40
N MET A 269 2.03 18.09 -0.64
CA MET A 269 1.76 16.77 -0.09
C MET A 269 1.99 16.69 1.42
N LEU A 270 2.99 17.41 1.95
CA LEU A 270 3.18 17.61 3.38
C LEU A 270 1.97 18.31 4.00
N ALA A 271 1.44 19.36 3.36
CA ALA A 271 0.24 20.05 3.81
C ALA A 271 -0.98 19.12 3.82
N VAL A 272 -1.18 18.31 2.76
CA VAL A 272 -2.23 17.29 2.71
C VAL A 272 -2.10 16.29 3.87
N THR A 273 -0.89 15.80 4.13
CA THR A 273 -0.61 14.87 5.23
C THR A 273 -0.95 15.48 6.60
N VAL A 274 -0.56 16.74 6.84
CA VAL A 274 -0.89 17.47 8.08
C VAL A 274 -2.41 17.61 8.25
N VAL A 275 -3.14 17.92 7.18
CA VAL A 275 -4.61 18.00 7.19
C VAL A 275 -5.23 16.64 7.51
N LEU A 276 -4.76 15.55 6.89
CA LEU A 276 -5.26 14.20 7.16
C LEU A 276 -5.03 13.78 8.62
N VAL A 277 -3.85 14.06 9.16
CA VAL A 277 -3.53 13.80 10.58
C VAL A 277 -4.43 14.63 11.50
N TYR A 278 -4.67 15.89 11.17
CA TYR A 278 -5.59 16.74 11.92
C TYR A 278 -7.01 16.17 11.95
N LEU A 279 -7.52 15.76 10.79
CA LEU A 279 -8.86 15.16 10.67
C LEU A 279 -8.95 13.83 11.43
N ALA A 280 -7.91 12.98 11.39
CA ALA A 280 -7.83 11.76 12.19
C ALA A 280 -7.86 12.05 13.69
N ARG A 281 -7.12 13.06 14.14
CA ARG A 281 -7.18 13.54 15.53
C ARG A 281 -8.58 14.02 15.90
N ALA A 282 -9.20 14.87 15.09
CA ALA A 282 -10.54 15.40 15.35
C ALA A 282 -11.60 14.28 15.38
N ASP A 283 -11.51 13.30 14.49
CA ASP A 283 -12.40 12.13 14.45
C ASP A 283 -12.29 11.26 15.71
N ILE A 284 -11.07 10.94 16.15
CA ILE A 284 -10.83 10.18 17.38
C ILE A 284 -11.42 10.92 18.58
N LEU A 285 -11.20 12.23 18.69
CA LEU A 285 -11.74 13.03 19.80
C LEU A 285 -13.28 13.06 19.78
N ARG A 286 -13.91 13.32 18.63
CA ARG A 286 -15.38 13.35 18.52
C ARG A 286 -16.03 12.00 18.83
N THR A 287 -15.45 10.89 18.35
CA THR A 287 -15.99 9.55 18.56
C THR A 287 -16.06 9.21 20.05
N ARG A 288 -15.08 9.68 20.83
CA ARG A 288 -14.97 9.40 22.26
C ARG A 288 -16.01 10.14 23.10
N GLU A 289 -16.41 11.34 22.68
CA GLU A 289 -17.51 12.09 23.28
C GLU A 289 -18.83 11.30 23.22
N PHE A 290 -19.16 10.70 22.06
CA PHE A 290 -20.37 9.87 21.92
C PHE A 290 -20.34 8.63 22.82
N HIS A 291 -19.18 7.99 22.96
CA HIS A 291 -19.02 6.84 23.85
C HIS A 291 -19.13 7.23 25.32
N ALA A 292 -18.59 8.39 25.71
CA ALA A 292 -18.74 8.93 27.05
C ALA A 292 -20.20 9.28 27.36
N ASP A 293 -20.92 9.92 26.44
CA ASP A 293 -22.35 10.22 26.55
C ASP A 293 -23.21 8.96 26.75
N LEU A 294 -23.04 7.96 25.89
CA LEU A 294 -23.78 6.70 26.01
C LEU A 294 -23.45 5.94 27.30
N THR A 295 -22.24 6.07 27.81
CA THR A 295 -21.81 5.44 29.07
C THR A 295 -22.41 6.18 30.26
N ALA A 296 -22.34 7.52 30.27
CA ALA A 296 -22.93 8.36 31.30
C ALA A 296 -24.45 8.15 31.40
N ARG A 297 -25.15 8.07 30.26
CA ARG A 297 -26.59 7.78 30.23
C ARG A 297 -26.94 6.44 30.86
N ARG A 298 -26.12 5.40 30.67
CA ARG A 298 -26.32 4.09 31.29
C ARG A 298 -26.08 4.08 32.78
N TRP A 299 -25.25 4.99 33.27
CA TRP A 299 -25.03 5.22 34.68
C TRP A 299 -26.08 6.14 35.31
N GLY A 300 -27.14 6.50 34.57
CA GLY A 300 -28.27 7.27 35.08
C GLY A 300 -28.18 8.77 34.84
N ALA A 301 -27.25 9.28 34.03
CA ALA A 301 -27.20 10.70 33.72
C ALA A 301 -28.50 11.22 33.06
N ASP A 302 -29.01 12.36 33.52
CA ASP A 302 -30.23 13.00 33.01
C ASP A 302 -30.01 13.67 31.64
N VAL A 303 -30.82 13.29 30.65
CA VAL A 303 -30.74 13.76 29.25
C VAL A 303 -31.05 15.24 29.13
N ARG A 304 -31.78 15.84 30.07
CA ARG A 304 -32.13 17.28 30.07
C ARG A 304 -30.91 18.19 29.95
N LEU A 305 -29.75 17.76 30.46
CA LEU A 305 -28.49 18.49 30.27
C LEU A 305 -28.19 18.71 28.77
N TRP A 306 -28.29 17.65 27.97
CA TRP A 306 -28.02 17.69 26.53
C TRP A 306 -29.12 18.44 25.77
N GLU A 307 -30.39 18.31 26.18
CA GLU A 307 -31.52 19.07 25.61
C GLU A 307 -31.36 20.58 25.81
N THR A 308 -31.07 21.02 27.04
CA THR A 308 -30.87 22.45 27.33
C THR A 308 -29.64 23.03 26.65
N ALA A 309 -28.60 22.22 26.42
CA ALA A 309 -27.41 22.64 25.68
C ALA A 309 -27.69 22.75 24.17
N ALA A 310 -28.39 21.77 23.59
CA ALA A 310 -28.81 21.81 22.19
C ALA A 310 -29.78 22.97 21.89
N GLY A 311 -30.70 23.27 22.81
CA GLY A 311 -31.61 24.41 22.68
C GLY A 311 -30.89 25.76 22.67
N ARG A 312 -29.87 25.93 23.52
CA ARG A 312 -29.03 27.15 23.56
C ARG A 312 -28.26 27.39 22.26
N ASP A 313 -27.69 26.32 21.69
CA ASP A 313 -26.99 26.37 20.39
C ASP A 313 -27.94 26.77 19.26
N ALA A 314 -29.19 26.28 19.28
CA ALA A 314 -30.20 26.61 18.27
C ALA A 314 -30.64 28.08 18.34
N THR A 315 -30.77 28.64 19.54
CA THR A 315 -31.16 30.05 19.73
C THR A 315 -30.03 31.05 19.42
N GLY A 316 -28.76 30.64 19.53
CA GLY A 316 -27.60 31.51 19.25
C GLY A 316 -27.22 31.62 17.76
N ARG A 317 -27.78 30.79 16.89
CA ARG A 317 -27.61 30.83 15.43
C ARG A 317 -28.97 30.93 14.76
N ALA A 318 -29.51 32.15 14.64
CA ALA A 318 -30.64 32.38 13.76
C ALA A 318 -30.29 31.88 12.33
N PRO A 319 -31.12 31.02 11.71
CA PRO A 319 -30.85 30.54 10.36
C PRO A 319 -31.11 31.67 9.38
N SER A 320 -30.06 32.38 8.95
CA SER A 320 -30.17 33.25 7.80
C SER A 320 -30.51 32.38 6.57
N ASN A 321 -31.53 32.76 5.82
CA ASN A 321 -32.05 32.10 4.60
C ASN A 321 -31.04 31.99 3.42
N ARG A 322 -29.73 32.03 3.66
CA ARG A 322 -28.69 31.99 2.62
C ARG A 322 -28.27 30.55 2.30
N ILE A 323 -28.87 30.04 1.21
CA ILE A 323 -28.30 29.24 0.10
C ILE A 323 -27.43 28.02 0.46
N ALA A 324 -27.64 26.89 -0.24
CA ALA A 324 -26.93 25.61 -0.08
C ALA A 324 -25.40 25.67 0.17
N ALA A 325 -24.70 26.70 -0.33
CA ALA A 325 -23.30 26.98 -0.05
C ALA A 325 -22.99 27.18 1.44
N GLY A 326 -23.85 27.87 2.20
CA GLY A 326 -23.69 28.08 3.65
C GLY A 326 -23.81 26.78 4.45
N ARG A 327 -24.67 25.85 4.02
CA ARG A 327 -24.80 24.51 4.62
C ARG A 327 -23.57 23.64 4.34
N LEU A 328 -23.00 23.74 3.15
CA LEU A 328 -21.73 23.07 2.83
C LEU A 328 -20.61 23.64 3.71
N MET A 329 -20.41 24.95 3.74
CA MET A 329 -19.35 25.56 4.59
C MET A 329 -19.53 25.23 6.08
N ALA A 330 -20.76 25.20 6.60
CA ALA A 330 -21.03 24.79 7.98
C ALA A 330 -20.72 23.30 8.23
N SER A 331 -21.00 22.43 7.26
CA SER A 331 -20.63 21.01 7.30
C SER A 331 -19.12 20.83 7.30
N TRP A 332 -18.40 21.56 6.43
CA TRP A 332 -16.94 21.58 6.39
C TRP A 332 -16.34 22.11 7.69
N ALA A 333 -16.83 23.24 8.22
CA ALA A 333 -16.42 23.77 9.52
C ALA A 333 -16.65 22.74 10.65
N SER A 334 -17.71 21.93 10.57
CA SER A 334 -17.99 20.87 11.54
C SER A 334 -16.97 19.71 11.53
N LEU A 335 -16.22 19.54 10.44
CA LEU A 335 -15.11 18.58 10.36
C LEU A 335 -13.88 19.07 11.14
N TRP A 336 -13.73 20.39 11.28
CA TRP A 336 -12.59 20.99 11.98
C TRP A 336 -12.75 21.03 13.50
N HIS A 337 -13.96 20.88 14.03
CA HIS A 337 -14.19 20.89 15.47
C HIS A 337 -13.84 19.54 16.11
N THR A 338 -13.16 19.58 17.27
CA THR A 338 -12.81 18.37 18.05
C THR A 338 -13.96 17.83 18.88
N HIS A 339 -15.04 18.60 19.05
CA HIS A 339 -16.25 18.18 19.75
C HIS A 339 -17.44 18.13 18.78
N PRO A 340 -18.31 17.11 18.88
CA PRO A 340 -19.55 17.07 18.13
C PRO A 340 -20.52 18.15 18.62
N SER A 341 -21.43 18.60 17.76
CA SER A 341 -22.49 19.53 18.15
C SER A 341 -23.43 18.90 19.17
N TRP A 342 -24.00 19.71 20.08
CA TRP A 342 -24.92 19.23 21.11
C TRP A 342 -26.14 18.50 20.52
N GLU A 343 -26.65 18.94 19.38
CA GLU A 343 -27.75 18.28 18.66
C GLU A 343 -27.38 16.85 18.21
N ARG A 344 -26.15 16.63 17.73
CA ARG A 344 -25.68 15.29 17.35
C ARG A 344 -25.49 14.41 18.57
N ARG A 345 -24.99 14.96 19.69
CA ARG A 345 -24.87 14.25 20.96
C ARG A 345 -26.25 13.83 21.48
N LEU A 346 -27.22 14.73 21.47
CA LEU A 346 -28.60 14.43 21.87
C LEU A 346 -29.23 13.34 20.97
N ARG A 347 -29.09 13.45 19.64
CA ARG A 347 -29.56 12.42 18.71
C ARG A 347 -28.93 11.05 18.97
N SER A 348 -27.64 11.02 19.32
CA SER A 348 -26.94 9.77 19.64
C SER A 348 -27.46 9.07 20.90
N LEU A 349 -28.03 9.84 21.84
CA LEU A 349 -28.66 9.30 23.04
C LEU A 349 -30.06 8.75 22.74
N ALA A 350 -30.81 9.39 21.83
CA ALA A 350 -32.14 8.96 21.41
C ALA A 350 -32.10 7.71 20.51
N ASP A 351 -31.17 7.66 19.57
CA ASP A 351 -30.93 6.51 18.70
C ASP A 351 -29.45 6.11 18.74
N PRO A 352 -29.06 5.18 19.64
CA PRO A 352 -27.71 4.66 19.73
C PRO A 352 -27.22 4.00 18.42
N GLY A 353 -28.14 3.55 17.57
CA GLY A 353 -27.83 2.98 16.25
C GLY A 353 -27.06 3.95 15.36
N THR A 354 -27.31 5.27 15.50
CA THR A 354 -26.62 6.31 14.74
C THR A 354 -25.13 6.41 15.05
N VAL A 355 -24.70 6.04 16.26
CA VAL A 355 -23.28 6.02 16.67
C VAL A 355 -22.54 4.87 15.97
N PHE A 356 -23.24 3.75 15.75
CA PHE A 356 -22.68 2.59 15.07
C PHE A 356 -22.79 2.69 13.54
N ALA A 357 -23.56 3.65 13.01
CA ALA A 357 -23.70 3.81 11.58
C ALA A 357 -22.32 4.05 10.93
N PRO A 358 -21.93 3.30 9.89
CA PRO A 358 -20.63 3.45 9.25
C PRO A 358 -20.52 4.81 8.56
N GLN A 359 -19.83 5.74 9.23
CA GLN A 359 -19.60 7.09 8.74
C GLN A 359 -18.49 7.08 7.69
N ALA A 360 -18.62 7.90 6.64
CA ALA A 360 -17.65 7.99 5.55
C ALA A 360 -16.22 8.34 6.01
N LEU A 361 -16.09 9.37 6.85
CA LEU A 361 -14.81 9.96 7.21
C LEU A 361 -13.86 8.97 7.90
N PRO A 362 -14.28 8.17 8.90
CA PRO A 362 -13.37 7.18 9.48
C PRO A 362 -12.81 6.16 8.49
N PHE A 363 -13.60 5.68 7.53
CA PHE A 363 -13.09 4.74 6.51
C PHE A 363 -12.11 5.44 5.57
N PHE A 364 -12.44 6.65 5.12
CA PHE A 364 -11.54 7.47 4.32
C PHE A 364 -10.20 7.72 5.02
N LEU A 365 -10.24 8.17 6.27
CA LEU A 365 -9.02 8.42 7.05
C LEU A 365 -8.25 7.13 7.31
N THR A 366 -8.92 6.00 7.56
CA THR A 366 -8.26 4.70 7.70
C THR A 366 -7.51 4.32 6.42
N GLY A 367 -8.12 4.51 5.25
CA GLY A 367 -7.47 4.24 3.97
C GLY A 367 -6.28 5.16 3.71
N ALA A 368 -6.47 6.48 3.88
CA ALA A 368 -5.42 7.45 3.62
C ALA A 368 -4.22 7.27 4.57
N THR A 369 -4.48 7.11 5.86
CA THR A 369 -3.42 6.87 6.84
C THR A 369 -2.74 5.52 6.66
N ALA A 370 -3.46 4.48 6.22
CA ALA A 370 -2.88 3.17 5.88
C ALA A 370 -1.92 3.26 4.69
N ALA A 371 -2.32 3.92 3.60
CA ALA A 371 -1.46 4.11 2.42
C ALA A 371 -0.20 4.92 2.74
N ILE A 372 -0.34 6.04 3.45
CA ILE A 372 0.82 6.84 3.86
C ILE A 372 1.70 6.05 4.84
N ALA A 373 1.11 5.34 5.81
CA ALA A 373 1.90 4.54 6.74
C ALA A 373 2.66 3.43 6.01
N ALA A 374 2.03 2.76 5.05
CA ALA A 374 2.65 1.68 4.29
C ALA A 374 3.86 2.13 3.49
N THR A 375 3.74 3.26 2.80
CA THR A 375 4.83 3.79 1.97
C THR A 375 6.00 4.34 2.80
N ARG A 376 5.74 4.77 4.04
CA ARG A 376 6.78 5.31 4.94
C ARG A 376 7.40 4.23 5.85
N MET A 377 6.77 3.08 6.03
CA MET A 377 7.27 1.99 6.89
C MET A 377 8.56 1.31 6.40
N PRO A 378 8.83 1.10 5.10
CA PRO A 378 10.09 0.51 4.64
C PRO A 378 11.31 1.25 5.18
N ALA A 379 11.25 2.59 5.24
CA ALA A 379 12.30 3.38 5.87
C ALA A 379 12.51 2.97 7.33
N LEU A 380 11.44 2.83 8.12
CA LEU A 380 11.52 2.35 9.51
C LEU A 380 12.09 0.93 9.61
N LEU A 381 11.69 0.00 8.74
CA LEU A 381 12.16 -1.39 8.78
C LEU A 381 13.64 -1.51 8.41
N SER A 382 14.08 -0.72 7.44
CA SER A 382 15.49 -0.58 7.06
C SER A 382 16.33 -0.10 8.25
N LEU A 383 15.83 0.85 9.05
CA LEU A 383 16.50 1.30 10.29
C LEU A 383 16.65 0.19 11.33
N LEU A 384 15.76 -0.81 11.32
CA LEU A 384 15.80 -1.95 12.22
C LEU A 384 16.65 -3.11 11.67
N GLY A 385 17.29 -2.95 10.50
CA GLY A 385 18.09 -3.99 9.86
C GLY A 385 17.27 -5.14 9.30
N ILE A 386 15.98 -4.94 9.02
CA ILE A 386 15.13 -5.95 8.40
C ILE A 386 15.51 -6.04 6.91
N ALA A 387 15.72 -7.26 6.42
CA ALA A 387 16.11 -7.45 5.03
C ALA A 387 15.00 -7.03 4.05
N SER A 388 15.38 -6.39 2.94
CA SER A 388 14.47 -5.82 1.94
C SER A 388 13.39 -6.77 1.42
N HIS A 389 13.70 -8.07 1.29
CA HIS A 389 12.73 -9.07 0.83
C HIS A 389 11.60 -9.35 1.84
N TRP A 390 11.79 -9.07 3.13
CA TRP A 390 10.76 -9.19 4.16
C TRP A 390 10.00 -7.89 4.40
N GLU A 391 10.57 -6.73 4.05
CA GLU A 391 9.98 -5.41 4.34
C GLU A 391 8.55 -5.31 3.81
N ASN A 392 8.34 -5.63 2.52
CA ASN A 392 7.03 -5.55 1.88
C ASN A 392 5.98 -6.44 2.57
N TRP A 393 6.37 -7.64 3.01
CA TRP A 393 5.50 -8.56 3.73
C TRP A 393 5.11 -8.04 5.11
N VAL A 394 6.08 -7.52 5.86
CA VAL A 394 5.84 -6.95 7.19
C VAL A 394 4.91 -5.74 7.09
N VAL A 395 5.17 -4.84 6.14
CA VAL A 395 4.31 -3.67 5.87
C VAL A 395 2.89 -4.13 5.54
N ALA A 396 2.75 -5.04 4.58
CA ALA A 396 1.47 -5.55 4.13
C ALA A 396 0.65 -6.16 5.27
N VAL A 397 1.26 -7.00 6.11
CA VAL A 397 0.58 -7.63 7.26
C VAL A 397 0.20 -6.60 8.31
N VAL A 398 1.10 -5.69 8.68
CA VAL A 398 0.81 -4.67 9.71
C VAL A 398 -0.35 -3.76 9.27
N VAL A 399 -0.31 -3.27 8.04
CA VAL A 399 -1.36 -2.41 7.48
C VAL A 399 -2.68 -3.17 7.41
N ALA A 400 -2.67 -4.40 6.89
CA ALA A 400 -3.86 -5.21 6.78
C ALA A 400 -4.48 -5.55 8.15
N VAL A 401 -3.68 -5.86 9.17
CA VAL A 401 -4.15 -6.09 10.54
C VAL A 401 -4.83 -4.85 11.09
N LEU A 402 -4.21 -3.67 10.94
CA LEU A 402 -4.79 -2.41 11.43
C LEU A 402 -6.09 -2.07 10.70
N VAL A 403 -6.10 -2.11 9.36
CA VAL A 403 -7.28 -1.78 8.55
C VAL A 403 -8.41 -2.78 8.79
N SER A 404 -8.14 -4.09 8.78
CA SER A 404 -9.17 -5.11 9.03
C SER A 404 -9.73 -5.00 10.45
N THR A 405 -8.89 -4.77 11.46
CA THR A 405 -9.32 -4.58 12.86
C THR A 405 -10.19 -3.33 13.00
N ILE A 406 -9.78 -2.18 12.44
CA ILE A 406 -10.57 -0.95 12.49
C ILE A 406 -11.91 -1.16 11.78
N THR A 407 -11.90 -1.63 10.54
CA THR A 407 -13.12 -1.81 9.74
C THR A 407 -14.06 -2.81 10.39
N GLY A 408 -13.57 -3.96 10.87
CA GLY A 408 -14.40 -4.94 11.56
C GLY A 408 -14.95 -4.45 12.89
N LEU A 409 -14.18 -3.71 13.70
CA LEU A 409 -14.68 -3.13 14.95
C LEU A 409 -15.71 -2.01 14.74
N LEU A 410 -15.79 -1.43 13.55
CA LEU A 410 -16.84 -0.47 13.19
C LEU A 410 -18.07 -1.14 12.59
N LEU A 411 -17.87 -2.10 11.69
CA LEU A 411 -18.96 -2.74 10.95
C LEU A 411 -19.68 -3.79 11.79
N TRP A 412 -18.96 -4.58 12.59
CA TRP A 412 -19.57 -5.69 13.33
C TRP A 412 -20.57 -5.21 14.39
N PRO A 413 -20.29 -4.16 15.19
CA PRO A 413 -21.30 -3.56 16.06
C PRO A 413 -22.51 -3.03 15.30
N ALA A 414 -22.29 -2.35 14.16
CA ALA A 414 -23.37 -1.81 13.33
C ALA A 414 -24.30 -2.90 12.80
N VAL A 415 -23.72 -3.97 12.26
CA VAL A 415 -24.45 -5.12 11.71
C VAL A 415 -25.16 -5.89 12.81
N THR A 416 -24.48 -6.14 13.94
CA THR A 416 -25.10 -6.87 15.06
C THR A 416 -26.22 -6.07 15.70
N HIS A 417 -26.08 -4.75 15.80
CA HIS A 417 -27.15 -3.87 16.27
C HIS A 417 -28.36 -3.94 15.33
N ALA A 418 -28.17 -3.74 14.03
CA ALA A 418 -29.25 -3.84 13.04
C ALA A 418 -29.94 -5.21 13.03
N ALA A 419 -29.17 -6.30 13.18
CA ALA A 419 -29.71 -7.65 13.26
C ALA A 419 -30.54 -7.89 14.53
N LEU A 420 -30.18 -7.27 15.66
CA LEU A 420 -30.91 -7.39 16.93
C LEU A 420 -32.15 -6.50 16.98
N THR A 421 -32.15 -5.36 16.30
CA THR A 421 -33.27 -4.41 16.27
C THR A 421 -34.19 -4.58 15.06
N HIS A 422 -33.97 -5.61 14.24
CA HIS A 422 -34.66 -5.83 12.95
C HIS A 422 -34.61 -4.60 12.00
N GLY A 423 -33.57 -3.77 12.14
CA GLY A 423 -33.34 -2.60 11.31
C GLY A 423 -32.60 -2.91 10.01
N PRO A 424 -32.51 -1.92 9.09
CA PRO A 424 -31.74 -2.07 7.86
C PRO A 424 -30.24 -2.18 8.17
N ALA A 425 -29.62 -3.30 7.80
CA ALA A 425 -28.19 -3.49 7.95
C ALA A 425 -27.40 -2.62 6.94
N PRO A 426 -26.22 -2.10 7.33
CA PRO A 426 -25.36 -1.39 6.39
C PRO A 426 -24.94 -2.32 5.25
N SER A 427 -24.84 -1.80 4.02
CA SER A 427 -24.44 -2.62 2.87
C SER A 427 -22.92 -2.74 2.68
N GLY A 428 -22.11 -2.00 3.43
CA GLY A 428 -20.64 -1.97 3.27
C GLY A 428 -20.15 -1.18 2.06
N LEU A 429 -20.87 -1.19 0.92
CA LEU A 429 -20.50 -0.49 -0.33
C LEU A 429 -19.94 0.93 -0.13
N ARG A 430 -20.73 1.82 0.50
CA ARG A 430 -20.32 3.21 0.70
C ARG A 430 -19.04 3.30 1.55
N ALA A 431 -18.97 2.53 2.64
CA ALA A 431 -17.80 2.52 3.52
C ALA A 431 -16.55 1.99 2.79
N GLY A 432 -16.72 0.97 1.94
CA GLY A 432 -15.66 0.43 1.08
C GLY A 432 -15.16 1.44 0.04
N CYS A 433 -16.06 2.17 -0.61
CA CYS A 433 -15.69 3.26 -1.52
C CYS A 433 -14.92 4.37 -0.79
N TRP A 434 -15.32 4.76 0.43
CA TRP A 434 -14.59 5.75 1.21
C TRP A 434 -13.22 5.24 1.66
N LEU A 435 -13.11 3.98 2.09
CA LEU A 435 -11.82 3.35 2.39
C LEU A 435 -10.91 3.37 1.16
N GLY A 436 -11.42 2.94 0.01
CA GLY A 436 -10.73 2.94 -1.27
C GLY A 436 -10.28 4.34 -1.73
N GLY A 437 -11.17 5.33 -1.65
CA GLY A 437 -10.83 6.71 -1.95
C GLY A 437 -9.78 7.28 -1.00
N GLY A 438 -9.81 6.85 0.27
CA GLY A 438 -8.74 7.12 1.23
C GLY A 438 -7.41 6.55 0.77
N LEU A 439 -7.37 5.27 0.36
CA LEU A 439 -6.16 4.61 -0.14
C LEU A 439 -5.56 5.37 -1.33
N ILE A 440 -6.38 5.77 -2.32
CA ILE A 440 -5.92 6.60 -3.44
C ILE A 440 -5.31 7.91 -2.94
N VAL A 441 -6.05 8.67 -2.12
CA VAL A 441 -5.57 9.98 -1.66
C VAL A 441 -4.29 9.85 -0.84
N GLY A 442 -4.18 8.82 0.00
CA GLY A 442 -2.95 8.56 0.74
C GLY A 442 -1.78 8.21 -0.16
N GLU A 443 -2.02 7.51 -1.27
CA GLU A 443 -0.96 7.15 -2.20
C GLU A 443 -0.50 8.31 -3.08
N LEU A 444 -1.45 9.13 -3.53
CA LEU A 444 -1.15 10.40 -4.19
C LEU A 444 -0.44 11.36 -3.22
N ALA A 445 -0.80 11.36 -1.94
CA ALA A 445 -0.15 12.18 -0.90
C ALA A 445 1.31 11.80 -0.63
N VAL A 446 1.78 10.63 -1.08
CA VAL A 446 3.20 10.26 -0.98
C VAL A 446 3.94 10.45 -2.30
N GLY A 447 3.23 10.54 -3.44
CA GLY A 447 3.83 10.79 -4.74
C GLY A 447 4.65 9.63 -5.29
N ARG A 448 4.45 8.40 -4.78
CA ARG A 448 5.28 7.23 -5.14
C ARG A 448 5.03 6.69 -6.55
N SER A 449 3.78 6.73 -6.97
CA SER A 449 3.31 6.08 -8.21
C SER A 449 3.20 7.02 -9.41
N GLY A 450 3.51 8.31 -9.25
CA GLY A 450 3.50 9.28 -10.35
C GLY A 450 4.88 9.83 -10.62
N SER A 451 5.06 10.46 -11.78
CA SER A 451 6.17 11.38 -11.96
C SER A 451 6.02 12.47 -10.89
N VAL A 452 7.13 13.01 -10.37
CA VAL A 452 7.10 14.09 -9.35
C VAL A 452 6.29 15.33 -9.82
N TRP A 453 5.96 15.37 -11.11
CA TRP A 453 5.29 16.47 -11.81
C TRP A 453 3.77 16.30 -11.90
N ASP A 454 3.26 15.06 -11.91
CA ASP A 454 1.84 14.80 -12.18
C ASP A 454 1.07 14.51 -10.89
N LEU A 455 -0.08 15.19 -10.73
CA LEU A 455 -1.00 14.94 -9.62
C LEU A 455 -1.57 13.51 -9.66
N LEU A 456 -1.58 12.90 -10.84
CA LEU A 456 -2.04 11.54 -11.09
C LEU A 456 -0.89 10.72 -11.68
N PRO A 457 -0.84 9.42 -11.38
CA PRO A 457 0.15 8.54 -11.98
C PRO A 457 -0.11 8.41 -13.49
N GLU A 458 0.94 8.12 -14.27
CA GLU A 458 0.86 8.02 -15.74
C GLU A 458 -0.29 7.10 -16.19
N GLN A 459 -0.49 6.00 -15.44
CA GLN A 459 -1.57 5.06 -15.69
C GLN A 459 -2.59 5.10 -14.55
N ALA A 460 -3.33 6.20 -14.44
CA ALA A 460 -4.36 6.43 -13.42
C ALA A 460 -5.41 5.31 -13.30
N ALA A 461 -5.62 4.48 -14.34
CA ALA A 461 -6.45 3.29 -14.27
C ALA A 461 -6.01 2.30 -13.17
N PHE A 462 -4.71 2.23 -12.84
CA PHE A 462 -4.18 1.39 -11.76
C PHE A 462 -4.48 1.92 -10.35
N LEU A 463 -5.15 3.07 -10.22
CA LEU A 463 -5.75 3.49 -8.94
C LEU A 463 -7.09 2.79 -8.65
N VAL A 464 -7.70 2.12 -9.62
CA VAL A 464 -8.94 1.34 -9.42
C VAL A 464 -8.73 0.13 -8.49
N PRO A 465 -7.69 -0.71 -8.62
CA PRO A 465 -7.45 -1.84 -7.73
C PRO A 465 -7.41 -1.50 -6.23
N PRO A 466 -6.76 -0.42 -5.74
CA PRO A 466 -6.91 0.04 -4.36
C PRO A 466 -8.36 0.27 -3.90
N VAL A 467 -9.19 0.86 -4.77
CA VAL A 467 -10.62 1.05 -4.47
C VAL A 467 -11.34 -0.27 -4.38
N LEU A 468 -11.04 -1.20 -5.30
CA LEU A 468 -11.62 -2.53 -5.30
C LEU A 468 -11.20 -3.34 -4.08
N ALA A 469 -9.97 -3.18 -3.59
CA ALA A 469 -9.51 -3.82 -2.35
C ALA A 469 -10.28 -3.33 -1.13
N GLY A 470 -10.39 -2.01 -0.98
CA GLY A 470 -11.17 -1.41 0.10
C GLY A 470 -12.65 -1.81 0.02
N LEU A 471 -13.22 -1.82 -1.19
CA LEU A 471 -14.59 -2.25 -1.46
C LEU A 471 -14.80 -3.72 -1.12
N ALA A 472 -13.95 -4.61 -1.63
CA ALA A 472 -13.99 -6.05 -1.40
C ALA A 472 -13.93 -6.35 0.09
N ALA A 473 -12.91 -5.84 0.79
CA ALA A 473 -12.72 -6.11 2.21
C ALA A 473 -13.91 -5.62 3.04
N VAL A 474 -14.37 -4.38 2.84
CA VAL A 474 -15.44 -3.80 3.67
C VAL A 474 -16.81 -4.38 3.33
N TRP A 475 -17.14 -4.52 2.05
CA TRP A 475 -18.43 -5.07 1.62
C TRP A 475 -18.54 -6.55 2.01
N TRP A 476 -17.50 -7.33 1.78
CA TRP A 476 -17.46 -8.74 2.17
C TRP A 476 -17.55 -8.90 3.69
N THR A 477 -16.75 -8.15 4.47
CA THR A 477 -16.82 -8.19 5.94
C THR A 477 -18.23 -7.89 6.45
N THR A 478 -18.91 -6.94 5.80
CA THR A 478 -20.28 -6.55 6.17
C THR A 478 -21.29 -7.67 5.90
N GLU A 479 -21.28 -8.28 4.72
CA GLU A 479 -22.19 -9.37 4.39
C GLU A 479 -21.90 -10.63 5.21
N TYR A 480 -20.62 -10.96 5.39
CA TYR A 480 -20.20 -12.07 6.24
C TYR A 480 -20.63 -11.87 7.70
N ALA A 481 -20.54 -10.64 8.21
CA ALA A 481 -21.06 -10.28 9.52
C ALA A 481 -22.58 -10.51 9.63
N GLN A 482 -23.35 -10.15 8.60
CA GLN A 482 -24.81 -10.33 8.60
C GLN A 482 -25.20 -11.82 8.58
N VAL A 483 -24.51 -12.62 7.75
CA VAL A 483 -24.70 -14.07 7.69
C VAL A 483 -24.35 -14.75 9.02
N SER A 484 -23.32 -14.23 9.70
CA SER A 484 -22.85 -14.75 10.99
C SER A 484 -23.71 -14.29 12.17
N ALA A 485 -24.26 -13.09 12.13
CA ALA A 485 -25.10 -12.51 13.19
C ALA A 485 -26.44 -13.25 13.34
N THR A 486 -26.91 -13.89 12.28
CA THR A 486 -28.15 -14.68 12.22
C THR A 486 -27.98 -16.11 12.74
N ARG A 487 -26.92 -16.41 13.52
CA ARG A 487 -26.70 -17.70 14.18
C ARG A 487 -27.35 -17.75 15.57
N PRO A 488 -27.80 -18.94 16.05
CA PRO A 488 -28.40 -19.10 17.37
C PRO A 488 -27.50 -18.59 18.50
N ALA A 489 -28.12 -18.04 19.56
CA ALA A 489 -27.44 -17.32 20.64
C ALA A 489 -26.46 -18.16 21.50
N GLY A 490 -26.37 -19.48 21.31
CA GLY A 490 -25.48 -20.37 22.08
C GLY A 490 -24.08 -20.60 21.48
N VAL A 491 -23.85 -20.30 20.20
CA VAL A 491 -22.52 -20.45 19.58
C VAL A 491 -21.65 -19.25 19.94
N ARG A 492 -20.40 -19.46 20.34
CA ARG A 492 -19.43 -18.39 20.67
C ARG A 492 -19.31 -17.40 19.50
N ARG A 493 -20.06 -16.28 19.55
CA ARG A 493 -20.12 -15.21 18.52
C ARG A 493 -18.76 -14.56 18.21
N ARG A 494 -17.73 -14.83 19.03
CA ARG A 494 -16.35 -14.36 18.82
C ARG A 494 -15.64 -15.06 17.66
N TRP A 495 -15.86 -16.36 17.45
CA TRP A 495 -15.14 -17.09 16.40
C TRP A 495 -15.47 -16.62 14.98
N PRO A 496 -16.73 -16.40 14.60
CA PRO A 496 -17.05 -15.86 13.27
C PRO A 496 -16.43 -14.49 13.07
N LEU A 497 -16.43 -13.62 14.10
CA LEU A 497 -15.75 -12.33 14.03
C LEU A 497 -14.25 -12.50 13.75
N LEU A 498 -13.55 -13.35 14.52
CA LEU A 498 -12.11 -13.56 14.37
C LEU A 498 -11.75 -14.18 13.00
N VAL A 499 -12.53 -15.15 12.53
CA VAL A 499 -12.33 -15.79 11.22
C VAL A 499 -12.59 -14.79 10.09
N GLY A 500 -13.68 -14.02 10.18
CA GLY A 500 -13.98 -12.97 9.19
C GLY A 500 -12.89 -11.90 9.14
N LEU A 501 -12.44 -11.42 10.31
CA LEU A 501 -11.30 -10.50 10.42
C LEU A 501 -10.01 -11.09 9.84
N GLY A 502 -9.72 -12.37 10.13
CA GLY A 502 -8.54 -13.06 9.63
C GLY A 502 -8.52 -13.14 8.10
N VAL A 503 -9.67 -13.42 7.47
CA VAL A 503 -9.76 -13.47 6.01
C VAL A 503 -9.71 -12.09 5.37
N SER A 504 -10.41 -11.09 5.92
CA SER A 504 -10.27 -9.71 5.45
C SER A 504 -8.83 -9.21 5.60
N CYS A 505 -8.15 -9.59 6.68
CA CYS A 505 -6.73 -9.30 6.88
C CYS A 505 -5.85 -10.01 5.85
N LEU A 506 -6.06 -11.31 5.59
CA LEU A 506 -5.29 -12.06 4.61
C LEU A 506 -5.44 -11.46 3.21
N VAL A 507 -6.68 -11.17 2.79
CA VAL A 507 -6.98 -10.57 1.48
C VAL A 507 -6.32 -9.20 1.35
N LEU A 508 -6.44 -8.34 2.37
CA LEU A 508 -5.79 -7.03 2.36
C LEU A 508 -4.26 -7.13 2.39
N ALA A 509 -3.68 -8.07 3.13
CA ALA A 509 -2.22 -8.24 3.19
C ALA A 509 -1.67 -8.69 1.84
N LEU A 510 -2.32 -9.67 1.19
CA LEU A 510 -1.89 -10.15 -0.12
C LEU A 510 -2.08 -9.10 -1.20
N TRP A 511 -3.18 -8.34 -1.14
CA TRP A 511 -3.37 -7.20 -2.01
C TRP A 511 -2.28 -6.13 -1.80
N TRP A 512 -1.98 -5.79 -0.54
CA TRP A 512 -0.97 -4.78 -0.22
C TRP A 512 0.43 -5.21 -0.67
N HIS A 513 0.79 -6.46 -0.40
CA HIS A 513 2.06 -7.03 -0.85
C HIS A 513 2.20 -7.00 -2.37
N TRP A 514 1.12 -7.29 -3.10
CA TRP A 514 1.11 -7.13 -4.55
C TRP A 514 1.22 -5.66 -4.97
N TRP A 515 0.51 -4.75 -4.31
CA TRP A 515 0.57 -3.32 -4.57
C TRP A 515 2.00 -2.77 -4.40
N GLU A 516 2.68 -3.13 -3.32
CA GLU A 516 4.06 -2.73 -3.05
C GLU A 516 5.06 -3.37 -4.02
N ALA A 517 4.86 -4.63 -4.37
CA ALA A 517 5.79 -5.33 -5.24
C ALA A 517 5.67 -4.96 -6.73
N GLN A 518 4.46 -4.62 -7.19
CA GLN A 518 4.16 -4.47 -8.63
C GLN A 518 3.16 -3.36 -8.93
N GLY A 519 2.07 -3.26 -8.14
CA GLY A 519 0.95 -2.36 -8.46
C GLY A 519 1.34 -0.89 -8.62
N ALA A 520 2.20 -0.38 -7.73
CA ALA A 520 2.66 1.01 -7.79
C ALA A 520 3.62 1.29 -8.95
N ILE A 521 4.44 0.29 -9.32
CA ILE A 521 5.34 0.36 -10.48
C ILE A 521 4.50 0.41 -11.77
N LEU A 522 3.44 -0.40 -11.85
CA LEU A 522 2.50 -0.40 -12.97
C LEU A 522 1.77 0.94 -13.09
N ALA A 523 1.29 1.49 -11.97
CA ALA A 523 0.68 2.81 -11.94
C ALA A 523 1.64 3.89 -12.47
N GLY A 524 2.93 3.79 -12.13
CA GLY A 524 3.98 4.71 -12.56
C GLY A 524 4.46 4.58 -14.00
N GLY A 525 3.77 3.83 -14.87
CA GLY A 525 4.05 3.83 -16.32
C GLY A 525 4.74 2.57 -16.86
N PHE A 526 5.03 1.58 -16.00
CA PHE A 526 5.78 0.38 -16.42
C PHE A 526 5.17 -0.37 -17.61
N LEU A 527 3.84 -0.35 -17.81
CA LEU A 527 3.24 -1.00 -18.97
C LEU A 527 3.44 -0.24 -20.28
N SER A 528 3.53 1.08 -20.23
CA SER A 528 3.83 1.87 -21.43
C SER A 528 5.25 1.53 -21.88
N PHE A 529 6.18 1.51 -20.93
CA PHE A 529 7.57 1.10 -21.14
C PHE A 529 7.70 -0.33 -21.71
N ASN A 530 6.99 -1.31 -21.13
CA ASN A 530 7.02 -2.68 -21.67
C ASN A 530 6.24 -2.84 -22.97
N GLY A 531 5.20 -2.04 -23.21
CA GLY A 531 4.45 -2.08 -24.47
C GLY A 531 5.34 -1.74 -25.66
N ASP A 532 6.19 -0.72 -25.52
CA ASP A 532 7.17 -0.35 -26.55
C ASP A 532 8.23 -1.45 -26.73
N LEU A 533 8.70 -2.03 -25.63
CA LEU A 533 9.70 -3.11 -25.66
C LEU A 533 9.15 -4.41 -26.26
N VAL A 534 7.94 -4.80 -25.89
CA VAL A 534 7.25 -5.98 -26.43
C VAL A 534 6.87 -5.74 -27.89
N GLY A 535 6.43 -4.53 -28.25
CA GLY A 535 6.16 -4.16 -29.64
C GLY A 535 7.41 -4.25 -30.53
N ALA A 536 8.55 -3.77 -30.06
CA ALA A 536 9.83 -3.90 -30.76
C ALA A 536 10.31 -5.36 -30.85
N HIS A 537 10.14 -6.14 -29.78
CA HIS A 537 10.48 -7.56 -29.79
C HIS A 537 9.55 -8.37 -30.72
N GLU A 538 8.25 -8.06 -30.74
CA GLU A 538 7.27 -8.67 -31.62
C GLU A 538 7.55 -8.32 -33.09
N GLN A 539 7.89 -7.06 -33.40
CA GLN A 539 8.32 -6.66 -34.75
C GLN A 539 9.55 -7.46 -35.21
N SER A 540 10.51 -7.68 -34.31
CA SER A 540 11.71 -8.49 -34.60
C SER A 540 11.41 -9.98 -34.77
N LEU A 541 10.33 -10.51 -34.19
CA LEU A 541 9.94 -11.92 -34.28
C LEU A 541 8.99 -12.22 -35.44
N THR A 542 8.26 -11.21 -35.93
CA THR A 542 7.14 -11.40 -36.88
C THR A 542 7.45 -10.93 -38.31
N ASP A 543 8.58 -10.25 -38.55
CA ASP A 543 9.00 -9.72 -39.86
C ASP A 543 7.87 -8.96 -40.62
N GLY A 544 6.93 -8.35 -39.89
CA GLY A 544 5.82 -7.58 -40.48
C GLY A 544 4.70 -8.40 -41.15
N GLN A 545 4.63 -9.72 -40.93
CA GLN A 545 3.72 -10.63 -41.66
C GLN A 545 2.26 -10.66 -41.15
N GLY A 546 1.77 -9.59 -40.51
CA GLY A 546 0.33 -9.38 -40.27
C GLY A 546 -0.34 -10.20 -39.15
N TYR A 547 0.42 -10.93 -38.32
CA TYR A 547 -0.09 -11.52 -37.06
C TYR A 547 -0.20 -10.49 -35.91
N GLU A 548 -0.01 -9.22 -36.22
CA GLU A 548 0.23 -8.09 -35.30
C GLU A 548 -1.01 -7.61 -34.52
N GLY A 549 -2.22 -8.02 -34.88
CA GLY A 549 -3.45 -7.51 -34.24
C GLY A 549 -3.73 -8.01 -32.80
N PRO A 550 -3.64 -9.33 -32.51
CA PRO A 550 -4.28 -9.89 -31.30
C PRO A 550 -3.34 -10.04 -30.11
N LEU A 551 -2.06 -10.36 -30.36
CA LEU A 551 -1.02 -10.41 -29.33
C LEU A 551 -0.72 -8.99 -28.86
N LEU A 552 -0.57 -8.04 -29.78
CA LEU A 552 -0.30 -6.63 -29.49
C LEU A 552 -1.41 -5.95 -28.67
N ALA A 553 -2.67 -6.36 -28.82
CA ALA A 553 -3.78 -5.88 -28.00
C ALA A 553 -3.75 -6.39 -26.54
N LEU A 554 -3.08 -7.53 -26.28
CA LEU A 554 -2.97 -8.16 -24.96
C LEU A 554 -1.55 -8.08 -24.37
N ALA A 555 -0.56 -7.73 -25.19
CA ALA A 555 0.86 -7.61 -24.86
C ALA A 555 1.13 -6.66 -23.68
N PRO A 556 0.47 -5.48 -23.57
CA PRO A 556 0.62 -4.64 -22.39
C PRO A 556 0.18 -5.34 -21.09
N GLY A 557 -0.76 -6.29 -21.17
CA GLY A 557 -1.24 -7.05 -20.01
C GLY A 557 -0.34 -8.24 -19.63
N LEU A 558 0.46 -8.78 -20.55
CA LEU A 558 1.19 -10.03 -20.37
C LEU A 558 2.19 -9.99 -19.19
N PRO A 559 3.01 -8.94 -18.98
CA PRO A 559 3.90 -8.86 -17.83
C PRO A 559 3.13 -8.85 -16.49
N VAL A 560 1.99 -8.15 -16.43
CA VAL A 560 1.12 -8.13 -15.23
C VAL A 560 0.60 -9.52 -14.96
N LEU A 561 0.11 -10.21 -16.00
CA LEU A 561 -0.47 -11.54 -15.91
C LEU A 561 0.57 -12.59 -15.49
N LEU A 562 1.80 -12.50 -15.99
CA LEU A 562 2.92 -13.37 -15.61
C LEU A 562 3.40 -13.08 -14.17
N ALA A 563 3.44 -11.81 -13.77
CA ALA A 563 3.79 -11.45 -12.39
C ALA A 563 2.72 -11.95 -11.40
N LEU A 564 1.45 -11.94 -11.80
CA LEU A 564 0.32 -12.44 -11.00
C LEU A 564 0.21 -13.96 -10.99
N SER A 565 0.53 -14.65 -12.09
CA SER A 565 0.46 -16.12 -12.16
C SER A 565 1.44 -16.79 -11.22
N LYS A 566 2.56 -16.13 -10.90
CA LYS A 566 3.55 -16.58 -9.91
C LYS A 566 3.15 -16.35 -8.45
N ARG A 567 1.90 -15.95 -8.18
CA ARG A 567 1.41 -15.60 -6.83
C ARG A 567 0.30 -16.56 -6.39
N PRO A 568 0.63 -17.77 -5.92
CA PRO A 568 -0.37 -18.72 -5.43
C PRO A 568 -1.16 -18.16 -4.23
N GLU A 569 -0.68 -17.11 -3.59
CA GLU A 569 -1.36 -16.49 -2.45
C GLU A 569 -2.71 -15.86 -2.81
N LEU A 570 -2.84 -15.30 -4.02
CA LEU A 570 -4.10 -14.74 -4.51
C LEU A 570 -5.20 -15.79 -4.62
N LEU A 571 -4.83 -17.03 -4.93
CA LEU A 571 -5.75 -18.17 -4.96
C LEU A 571 -6.32 -18.44 -3.56
N TRP A 572 -5.46 -18.43 -2.53
CA TRP A 572 -5.88 -18.65 -1.15
C TRP A 572 -6.83 -17.57 -0.65
N ALA A 573 -6.51 -16.29 -0.94
CA ALA A 573 -7.38 -15.16 -0.61
C ALA A 573 -8.75 -15.30 -1.27
N SER A 574 -8.78 -15.53 -2.59
CA SER A 574 -10.03 -15.68 -3.34
C SER A 574 -10.83 -16.89 -2.85
N GLY A 575 -10.19 -18.05 -2.67
CA GLY A 575 -10.80 -19.24 -2.09
C GLY A 575 -11.49 -18.97 -0.76
N ALA A 576 -10.79 -18.28 0.15
CA ALA A 576 -11.33 -17.94 1.46
C ALA A 576 -12.57 -17.02 1.39
N LEU A 577 -12.64 -16.10 0.42
CA LEU A 577 -13.75 -15.16 0.24
C LEU A 577 -15.07 -15.86 -0.13
N TRP A 578 -15.07 -17.00 -0.82
CA TRP A 578 -16.31 -17.69 -1.20
C TRP A 578 -16.54 -19.01 -0.44
N VAL A 579 -15.50 -19.71 0.02
CA VAL A 579 -15.64 -20.94 0.82
C VAL A 579 -16.20 -20.65 2.21
N LEU A 580 -15.73 -19.59 2.89
CA LEU A 580 -16.19 -19.31 4.26
C LEU A 580 -17.66 -18.93 4.37
N PRO A 581 -18.23 -18.08 3.50
CA PRO A 581 -19.66 -17.81 3.53
C PRO A 581 -20.50 -19.06 3.25
N LEU A 582 -20.04 -19.94 2.34
CA LEU A 582 -20.68 -21.24 2.09
C LEU A 582 -20.72 -22.10 3.35
N LEU A 583 -19.55 -22.28 4.00
CA LEU A 583 -19.47 -22.97 5.29
C LEU A 583 -20.35 -22.29 6.34
N ALA A 584 -20.47 -20.96 6.29
CA ALA A 584 -21.28 -20.22 7.23
C ALA A 584 -22.79 -20.45 7.05
N TRP A 585 -23.22 -20.86 5.85
CA TRP A 585 -24.60 -21.21 5.52
C TRP A 585 -24.98 -22.66 5.84
N LEU A 586 -24.03 -23.59 5.96
CA LEU A 586 -24.31 -25.03 6.18
C LEU A 586 -25.08 -25.37 7.48
N PRO A 587 -24.81 -24.79 8.66
CA PRO A 587 -25.34 -25.31 9.93
C PRO A 587 -26.72 -24.74 10.34
N ARG A 588 -27.68 -24.54 9.43
CA ARG A 588 -29.01 -23.99 9.77
C ARG A 588 -30.10 -25.04 9.96
N SER A 589 -30.82 -24.91 11.08
CA SER A 589 -32.05 -25.63 11.44
C SER A 589 -33.19 -25.35 10.43
N ALA A 590 -34.13 -26.29 10.36
CA ALA A 590 -35.14 -26.49 9.31
C ALA A 590 -36.13 -25.33 9.00
N GLY A 591 -35.95 -24.13 9.56
CA GLY A 591 -36.86 -22.99 9.37
C GLY A 591 -36.25 -21.73 8.71
N ALA A 592 -34.94 -21.67 8.49
CA ALA A 592 -34.33 -20.51 7.85
C ALA A 592 -34.42 -20.60 6.31
N THR A 593 -34.91 -19.53 5.67
CA THR A 593 -35.00 -19.42 4.21
C THR A 593 -33.65 -19.70 3.56
N ARG A 594 -33.51 -20.89 2.94
CA ARG A 594 -32.32 -21.24 2.19
C ARG A 594 -32.13 -20.22 1.06
N PRO A 595 -30.89 -19.84 0.69
CA PRO A 595 -30.63 -19.14 -0.55
C PRO A 595 -30.91 -20.10 -1.72
N ARG A 596 -32.20 -20.26 -2.07
CA ARG A 596 -32.67 -21.09 -3.18
C ARG A 596 -32.07 -20.70 -4.55
N PRO A 597 -31.66 -19.43 -4.86
CA PRO A 597 -31.16 -19.10 -6.19
C PRO A 597 -29.65 -19.33 -6.43
N VAL A 598 -28.81 -19.58 -5.40
CA VAL A 598 -27.35 -19.63 -5.60
C VAL A 598 -26.90 -20.88 -6.37
N LEU A 599 -27.44 -22.05 -6.02
CA LEU A 599 -27.09 -23.32 -6.68
C LEU A 599 -27.47 -23.36 -8.17
N PRO A 600 -28.68 -22.97 -8.61
CA PRO A 600 -28.99 -22.93 -10.04
C PRO A 600 -28.14 -21.88 -10.77
N ALA A 601 -27.89 -20.71 -10.18
CA ALA A 601 -27.02 -19.69 -10.79
C ALA A 601 -25.59 -20.20 -10.99
N ALA A 602 -25.02 -20.89 -9.99
CA ALA A 602 -23.70 -21.51 -10.09
C ALA A 602 -23.66 -22.61 -11.17
N GLY A 603 -24.71 -23.44 -11.26
CA GLY A 603 -24.82 -24.47 -12.30
C GLY A 603 -24.90 -23.88 -13.71
N THR A 604 -25.71 -22.84 -13.92
CA THR A 604 -25.80 -22.15 -15.21
C THR A 604 -24.49 -21.47 -15.58
N GLY A 605 -23.84 -20.78 -14.64
CA GLY A 605 -22.53 -20.15 -14.86
C GLY A 605 -21.47 -21.19 -15.28
N ALA A 606 -21.39 -22.30 -14.56
CA ALA A 606 -20.48 -23.41 -14.88
C ALA A 606 -20.72 -23.97 -16.30
N LEU A 607 -21.97 -24.20 -16.69
CA LEU A 607 -22.31 -24.67 -18.04
C LEU A 607 -21.93 -23.64 -19.12
N CYS A 608 -22.25 -22.36 -18.91
CA CYS A 608 -21.88 -21.30 -19.85
C CYS A 608 -20.37 -21.18 -20.02
N SER A 609 -19.59 -21.32 -18.94
CA SER A 609 -18.12 -21.26 -19.02
C SER A 609 -17.54 -22.44 -19.79
N ALA A 610 -18.04 -23.65 -19.56
CA ALA A 610 -17.62 -24.82 -20.33
C ALA A 610 -17.89 -24.66 -21.84
N VAL A 611 -19.10 -24.21 -22.20
CA VAL A 611 -19.47 -23.95 -23.61
C VAL A 611 -18.59 -22.86 -24.23
N ALA A 612 -18.33 -21.77 -23.49
CA ALA A 612 -17.51 -20.67 -23.99
C ALA A 612 -16.04 -21.08 -24.20
N VAL A 613 -15.47 -21.90 -23.33
CA VAL A 613 -14.09 -22.42 -23.48
C VAL A 613 -13.96 -23.32 -24.71
N VAL A 614 -14.93 -24.19 -24.95
CA VAL A 614 -14.96 -25.05 -26.16
C VAL A 614 -15.09 -24.19 -27.42
N ALA A 615 -16.02 -23.22 -27.43
CA ALA A 615 -16.22 -22.32 -28.55
C ALA A 615 -14.99 -21.44 -28.83
N ALA A 616 -14.34 -20.92 -27.79
CA ALA A 616 -13.13 -20.12 -27.90
C ALA A 616 -11.96 -20.95 -28.45
N THR A 617 -11.80 -22.19 -27.99
CA THR A 617 -10.78 -23.11 -28.51
C THR A 617 -10.97 -23.36 -30.01
N ALA A 618 -12.21 -23.66 -30.44
CA ALA A 618 -12.53 -23.83 -31.86
C ALA A 618 -12.29 -22.54 -32.66
N GLY A 619 -12.67 -21.38 -32.11
CA GLY A 619 -12.50 -20.07 -32.75
C GLY A 619 -11.04 -19.67 -32.94
N VAL A 620 -10.22 -19.79 -31.88
CA VAL A 620 -8.77 -19.50 -31.95
C VAL A 620 -8.09 -20.41 -32.96
N ARG A 621 -8.47 -21.69 -33.02
CA ARG A 621 -7.94 -22.64 -34.02
C ARG A 621 -8.34 -22.28 -35.45
N ALA A 622 -9.60 -21.90 -35.67
CA ALA A 622 -10.08 -21.49 -37.00
C ALA A 622 -9.38 -20.21 -37.48
N TRP A 623 -8.97 -19.35 -36.56
CA TRP A 623 -8.40 -18.04 -36.85
C TRP A 623 -6.86 -18.01 -36.88
N SER A 624 -6.18 -18.88 -36.12
CA SER A 624 -4.72 -18.96 -36.02
C SER A 624 -4.24 -20.40 -36.24
N PRO A 625 -3.91 -20.80 -37.47
CA PRO A 625 -3.29 -22.11 -37.71
C PRO A 625 -1.88 -22.16 -37.10
N VAL A 626 -1.52 -23.30 -36.52
CA VAL A 626 -0.17 -23.52 -35.95
C VAL A 626 0.85 -23.54 -37.09
N VAL A 627 1.80 -22.60 -37.05
CA VAL A 627 2.93 -22.52 -37.99
C VAL A 627 4.16 -23.14 -37.32
N ALA A 628 4.84 -24.05 -38.01
CA ALA A 628 6.05 -24.70 -37.52
C ALA A 628 7.12 -23.66 -37.14
N GLY A 629 7.74 -23.82 -35.96
CA GLY A 629 8.73 -22.87 -35.43
C GLY A 629 8.14 -21.68 -34.65
N ARG A 630 6.82 -21.55 -34.55
CA ARG A 630 6.12 -20.46 -33.80
C ARG A 630 5.15 -20.97 -32.73
N GLU A 631 5.35 -22.19 -32.27
CA GLU A 631 4.48 -22.90 -31.32
C GLU A 631 4.32 -22.16 -29.99
N GLN A 632 5.39 -21.52 -29.49
CA GLN A 632 5.38 -20.76 -28.24
C GLN A 632 4.47 -19.53 -28.30
N ALA A 633 4.53 -18.75 -29.39
CA ALA A 633 3.70 -17.55 -29.56
C ALA A 633 2.21 -17.93 -29.68
N HIS A 634 1.91 -19.02 -30.39
CA HIS A 634 0.55 -19.55 -30.50
C HIS A 634 0.02 -20.02 -29.13
N LEU A 635 0.82 -20.74 -28.34
CA LEU A 635 0.45 -21.18 -27.00
C LEU A 635 0.20 -20.00 -26.05
N VAL A 636 1.03 -18.95 -26.09
CA VAL A 636 0.82 -17.72 -25.30
C VAL A 636 -0.50 -17.04 -25.72
N SER A 637 -0.74 -16.87 -27.01
CA SER A 637 -1.99 -16.27 -27.50
C SER A 637 -3.23 -17.09 -27.11
N TYR A 638 -3.17 -18.41 -27.30
CA TYR A 638 -4.23 -19.35 -26.95
C TYR A 638 -4.60 -19.29 -25.46
N THR A 639 -3.58 -19.37 -24.59
CA THR A 639 -3.78 -19.33 -23.14
C THR A 639 -4.35 -17.99 -22.66
N MET A 640 -3.92 -16.88 -23.25
CA MET A 640 -4.44 -15.55 -22.94
C MET A 640 -5.92 -15.41 -23.33
N TRP A 641 -6.30 -15.82 -24.54
CA TRP A 641 -7.70 -15.72 -25.00
C TRP A 641 -8.65 -16.55 -24.15
N LEU A 642 -8.26 -17.78 -23.81
CA LEU A 642 -9.08 -18.63 -22.96
C LEU A 642 -9.23 -18.06 -21.56
N MET A 643 -8.17 -17.53 -20.99
CA MET A 643 -8.23 -16.86 -19.70
C MET A 643 -9.18 -15.65 -19.76
N VAL A 644 -9.10 -14.81 -20.80
CA VAL A 644 -10.03 -13.69 -21.02
C VAL A 644 -11.48 -14.17 -21.10
N VAL A 645 -11.74 -15.26 -21.83
CA VAL A 645 -13.07 -15.85 -21.97
C VAL A 645 -13.59 -16.37 -20.64
N VAL A 646 -12.81 -17.16 -19.91
CA VAL A 646 -13.21 -17.69 -18.60
C VAL A 646 -13.49 -16.56 -17.61
N ILE A 647 -12.61 -15.56 -17.54
CA ILE A 647 -12.78 -14.38 -16.68
C ILE A 647 -14.03 -13.59 -17.09
N GLY A 648 -14.26 -13.38 -18.40
CA GLY A 648 -15.42 -12.66 -18.92
C GLY A 648 -16.74 -13.33 -18.55
N VAL A 649 -16.86 -14.66 -18.71
CA VAL A 649 -18.06 -15.41 -18.30
C VAL A 649 -18.22 -15.38 -16.78
N MET A 650 -17.13 -15.48 -16.04
CA MET A 650 -17.13 -15.40 -14.58
C MET A 650 -17.65 -14.04 -14.08
N TRP A 651 -17.23 -12.94 -14.72
CA TRP A 651 -17.71 -11.60 -14.43
C TRP A 651 -19.18 -11.41 -14.76
N LEU A 652 -19.62 -11.88 -15.94
CA LEU A 652 -21.02 -11.83 -16.33
C LEU A 652 -21.90 -12.56 -15.30
N ALA A 653 -21.50 -13.77 -14.89
CA ALA A 653 -22.21 -14.57 -13.90
C ALA A 653 -22.27 -13.86 -12.53
N ALA A 654 -21.18 -13.23 -12.10
CA ALA A 654 -21.13 -12.42 -10.88
C ALA A 654 -22.08 -11.21 -10.93
N GLY A 655 -22.04 -10.44 -12.02
CA GLY A 655 -22.86 -9.24 -12.20
C GLY A 655 -24.34 -9.53 -12.26
N VAL A 656 -24.75 -10.55 -13.02
CA VAL A 656 -26.15 -10.99 -13.12
C VAL A 656 -26.64 -11.49 -11.76
N THR A 657 -25.85 -12.34 -11.09
CA THR A 657 -26.21 -12.85 -9.75
C THR A 657 -26.39 -11.71 -8.74
N ALA A 658 -25.46 -10.74 -8.71
CA ALA A 658 -25.55 -9.59 -7.82
C ALA A 658 -26.77 -8.68 -8.13
N ALA A 659 -27.12 -8.52 -9.41
CA ALA A 659 -28.29 -7.72 -9.81
C ALA A 659 -29.61 -8.35 -9.36
N LEU A 660 -29.70 -9.68 -9.44
CA LEU A 660 -30.88 -10.46 -9.07
C LEU A 660 -30.96 -10.72 -7.56
N ALA A 661 -29.84 -10.72 -6.85
CA ALA A 661 -29.82 -10.99 -5.41
C ALA A 661 -30.47 -9.88 -4.59
N GLU A 662 -31.43 -10.28 -3.75
CA GLU A 662 -32.06 -9.38 -2.76
C GLU A 662 -31.26 -9.27 -1.47
N ARG A 663 -30.54 -10.35 -1.09
CA ARG A 663 -29.75 -10.45 0.13
C ARG A 663 -28.37 -11.00 -0.16
N TYR A 664 -27.35 -10.42 0.45
CA TYR A 664 -25.94 -10.84 0.30
C TYR A 664 -25.45 -10.91 -1.17
N PRO A 665 -25.70 -9.87 -2.00
CA PRO A 665 -25.34 -9.90 -3.42
C PRO A 665 -23.87 -10.20 -3.69
N LEU A 666 -22.93 -9.68 -2.89
CA LEU A 666 -21.50 -9.92 -3.13
C LEU A 666 -21.13 -11.38 -2.85
N VAL A 667 -21.54 -11.92 -1.71
CA VAL A 667 -21.24 -13.30 -1.34
C VAL A 667 -21.80 -14.27 -2.38
N GLN A 668 -23.05 -14.06 -2.83
CA GLN A 668 -23.65 -14.90 -3.87
C GLN A 668 -22.88 -14.79 -5.20
N ALA A 669 -22.52 -13.57 -5.60
CA ALA A 669 -21.76 -13.33 -6.82
C ALA A 669 -20.37 -13.99 -6.79
N LEU A 670 -19.65 -13.92 -5.66
CA LEU A 670 -18.33 -14.54 -5.52
C LEU A 670 -18.39 -16.07 -5.54
N VAL A 671 -19.43 -16.67 -4.95
CA VAL A 671 -19.65 -18.13 -5.03
C VAL A 671 -19.92 -18.56 -6.47
N VAL A 672 -20.81 -17.84 -7.17
CA VAL A 672 -21.14 -18.15 -8.57
C VAL A 672 -19.93 -17.92 -9.48
N ALA A 673 -19.18 -16.84 -9.26
CA ALA A 673 -17.93 -16.56 -9.97
C ALA A 673 -16.91 -17.70 -9.75
N GLY A 674 -16.59 -18.04 -8.50
CA GLY A 674 -15.64 -19.09 -8.18
C GLY A 674 -16.02 -20.44 -8.81
N ALA A 675 -17.30 -20.82 -8.76
CA ALA A 675 -17.80 -22.03 -9.42
C ALA A 675 -17.68 -21.97 -10.95
N THR A 676 -17.94 -20.80 -11.54
CA THR A 676 -17.85 -20.57 -13.00
C THR A 676 -16.40 -20.65 -13.48
N GLY A 677 -15.47 -19.96 -12.80
CA GLY A 677 -14.05 -20.02 -13.12
C GLY A 677 -13.45 -21.41 -12.94
N LEU A 678 -13.83 -22.13 -11.88
CA LEU A 678 -13.38 -23.51 -11.66
C LEU A 678 -13.86 -24.44 -12.77
N ALA A 679 -15.12 -24.32 -13.20
CA ALA A 679 -15.65 -25.11 -14.31
C ALA A 679 -14.93 -24.82 -15.64
N GLY A 680 -14.63 -23.54 -15.93
CA GLY A 680 -13.85 -23.14 -17.10
C GLY A 680 -12.45 -23.73 -17.10
N LEU A 681 -11.74 -23.66 -15.96
CA LEU A 681 -10.41 -24.25 -15.80
C LEU A 681 -10.43 -25.79 -15.92
N LEU A 682 -11.42 -26.46 -15.32
CA LEU A 682 -11.57 -27.92 -15.46
C LEU A 682 -11.86 -28.34 -16.91
N THR A 683 -12.68 -27.55 -17.62
CA THR A 683 -12.94 -27.77 -19.05
C THR A 683 -11.66 -27.60 -19.86
N LEU A 684 -10.84 -26.60 -19.54
CA LEU A 684 -9.56 -26.38 -20.20
C LEU A 684 -8.57 -27.53 -19.93
N ALA A 685 -8.44 -27.99 -18.68
CA ALA A 685 -7.63 -29.17 -18.36
C ALA A 685 -8.09 -30.37 -19.19
N ALA A 686 -9.41 -30.62 -19.27
CA ALA A 686 -9.95 -31.72 -20.05
C ALA A 686 -9.60 -31.61 -21.53
N LEU A 687 -9.79 -30.43 -22.14
CA LEU A 687 -9.46 -30.18 -23.56
C LEU A 687 -7.97 -30.34 -23.84
N ALA A 688 -7.11 -29.74 -23.02
CA ALA A 688 -5.66 -29.86 -23.17
C ALA A 688 -5.17 -31.29 -22.94
N SER A 689 -5.84 -32.06 -22.08
CA SER A 689 -5.51 -33.47 -21.83
C SER A 689 -5.85 -34.39 -22.99
N VAL A 690 -6.77 -33.99 -23.88
CA VAL A 690 -7.17 -34.76 -25.07
C VAL A 690 -6.79 -34.05 -26.38
N ASP A 691 -5.79 -33.18 -26.31
CA ASP A 691 -5.30 -32.45 -27.48
C ASP A 691 -4.88 -33.45 -28.60
N GLY A 692 -5.15 -33.09 -29.86
CA GLY A 692 -4.94 -33.99 -31.00
C GLY A 692 -6.08 -35.00 -31.27
N CYS A 693 -6.96 -35.29 -30.30
CA CYS A 693 -8.01 -36.32 -30.44
C CYS A 693 -9.31 -35.82 -31.08
N VAL A 694 -9.63 -34.54 -30.93
CA VAL A 694 -10.80 -33.90 -31.55
C VAL A 694 -10.31 -32.86 -32.55
N ARG A 695 -10.29 -33.21 -33.83
CA ARG A 695 -9.70 -32.41 -34.92
C ARG A 695 -10.04 -30.90 -34.87
N PRO A 696 -11.31 -30.46 -34.69
CA PRO A 696 -11.65 -29.03 -34.62
C PRO A 696 -11.18 -28.32 -33.33
N LEU A 697 -10.70 -29.05 -32.33
CA LEU A 697 -10.23 -28.53 -31.03
C LEU A 697 -8.72 -28.75 -30.81
N THR A 698 -7.98 -29.10 -31.87
CA THR A 698 -6.53 -29.34 -31.78
C THR A 698 -5.76 -28.04 -31.56
N ILE A 699 -4.92 -28.01 -30.52
CA ILE A 699 -4.17 -26.84 -30.04
C ILE A 699 -2.72 -26.92 -30.50
N LEU A 700 -1.97 -27.93 -30.05
CA LEU A 700 -0.54 -28.11 -30.32
C LEU A 700 -0.21 -29.53 -30.82
N ALA A 701 -0.92 -30.55 -30.32
CA ALA A 701 -0.60 -31.93 -30.60
C ALA A 701 -0.91 -32.29 -32.07
N SER A 702 0.09 -32.89 -32.74
CA SER A 702 -0.03 -33.41 -34.11
C SER A 702 -0.66 -34.81 -34.17
N SER A 703 -0.76 -35.50 -33.02
CA SER A 703 -1.36 -36.82 -32.89
C SER A 703 -2.21 -36.91 -31.62
N CYS A 704 -3.22 -37.80 -31.63
CA CYS A 704 -4.07 -38.04 -30.47
C CYS A 704 -3.31 -38.89 -29.44
N GLN A 705 -2.76 -38.25 -28.41
CA GLN A 705 -2.21 -38.91 -27.23
C GLN A 705 -2.67 -38.17 -25.97
N PRO A 706 -3.41 -38.83 -25.05
CA PRO A 706 -3.85 -38.17 -23.84
C PRO A 706 -2.66 -37.73 -22.97
N ASP A 707 -2.60 -36.44 -22.64
CA ASP A 707 -1.59 -35.86 -21.75
C ASP A 707 -2.23 -35.10 -20.56
N PRO A 708 -2.70 -35.82 -19.53
CA PRO A 708 -3.30 -35.20 -18.36
C PRO A 708 -2.34 -34.32 -17.56
N LEU A 709 -1.02 -34.57 -17.64
CA LEU A 709 -0.02 -33.78 -16.93
C LEU A 709 0.21 -32.43 -17.60
N GLY A 710 0.27 -32.39 -18.94
CA GLY A 710 0.31 -31.16 -19.72
C GLY A 710 -0.92 -30.30 -19.48
N GLY A 711 -2.12 -30.91 -19.54
CA GLY A 711 -3.38 -30.22 -19.23
C GLY A 711 -3.44 -29.66 -17.81
N TRP A 712 -2.94 -30.42 -16.82
CA TRP A 712 -2.86 -29.95 -15.43
C TRP A 712 -1.85 -28.81 -15.23
N SER A 713 -0.70 -28.88 -15.91
CA SER A 713 0.33 -27.84 -15.86
C SER A 713 -0.18 -26.51 -16.42
N LEU A 714 -0.93 -26.57 -17.53
CA LEU A 714 -1.59 -25.42 -18.12
C LEU A 714 -2.58 -24.75 -17.15
N VAL A 715 -3.43 -25.56 -16.51
CA VAL A 715 -4.39 -25.04 -15.52
C VAL A 715 -3.68 -24.50 -14.28
N THR A 716 -2.61 -25.13 -13.82
CA THR A 716 -1.81 -24.65 -12.69
C THR A 716 -1.25 -23.25 -12.98
N LEU A 717 -0.78 -23.01 -14.21
CA LEU A 717 -0.31 -21.70 -14.67
C LEU A 717 -1.43 -20.63 -14.68
N LEU A 718 -2.63 -20.99 -15.13
CA LEU A 718 -3.76 -20.04 -15.27
C LEU A 718 -4.60 -19.85 -14.02
N THR A 719 -4.51 -20.77 -13.06
CA THR A 719 -5.36 -20.79 -11.85
C THR A 719 -5.19 -19.53 -10.98
N PRO A 720 -3.97 -19.07 -10.62
CA PRO A 720 -3.81 -17.89 -9.77
C PRO A 720 -4.38 -16.62 -10.41
N THR A 721 -4.22 -16.46 -11.72
CA THR A 721 -4.75 -15.30 -12.44
C THR A 721 -6.27 -15.37 -12.60
N THR A 722 -6.80 -16.53 -12.96
CA THR A 722 -8.23 -16.72 -13.22
C THR A 722 -9.04 -16.68 -11.91
N LEU A 723 -8.72 -17.53 -10.94
CA LEU A 723 -9.46 -17.60 -9.68
C LEU A 723 -9.03 -16.50 -8.69
N GLY A 724 -7.76 -16.10 -8.68
CA GLY A 724 -7.25 -15.02 -7.84
C GLY A 724 -7.67 -13.65 -8.35
N LEU A 725 -6.99 -13.12 -9.38
CA LEU A 725 -7.29 -11.79 -9.93
C LEU A 725 -8.72 -11.70 -10.49
N GLY A 726 -9.14 -12.66 -11.31
CA GLY A 726 -10.48 -12.66 -11.89
C GLY A 726 -11.57 -12.68 -10.82
N GLY A 727 -11.38 -13.47 -9.75
CA GLY A 727 -12.31 -13.53 -8.61
C GLY A 727 -12.33 -12.21 -7.81
N PHE A 728 -11.20 -11.55 -7.66
CA PHE A 728 -11.12 -10.24 -7.02
C PHE A 728 -11.81 -9.14 -7.85
N LEU A 729 -11.59 -9.12 -9.17
CA LEU A 729 -12.25 -8.17 -10.08
C LEU A 729 -13.76 -8.42 -10.20
N ALA A 730 -14.22 -9.65 -9.94
CA ALA A 730 -15.65 -9.96 -9.86
C ALA A 730 -16.37 -9.15 -8.76
N VAL A 731 -15.67 -8.64 -7.75
CA VAL A 731 -16.23 -7.70 -6.75
C VAL A 731 -16.72 -6.41 -7.41
N ALA A 732 -15.95 -5.85 -8.36
CA ALA A 732 -16.33 -4.63 -9.08
C ALA A 732 -17.61 -4.87 -9.89
N VAL A 733 -17.64 -5.99 -10.60
CA VAL A 733 -18.77 -6.38 -11.45
C VAL A 733 -20.01 -6.68 -10.61
N ALA A 734 -19.85 -7.31 -9.44
CA ALA A 734 -20.92 -7.49 -8.47
C ALA A 734 -21.45 -6.16 -7.93
N ALA A 735 -20.60 -5.15 -7.71
CA ALA A 735 -21.01 -3.81 -7.28
C ALA A 735 -21.89 -3.14 -8.34
N LEU A 736 -21.44 -3.16 -9.60
CA LEU A 736 -22.20 -2.65 -10.74
C LEU A 736 -23.53 -3.38 -10.90
N GLY A 737 -23.53 -4.71 -10.81
CA GLY A 737 -24.74 -5.54 -10.83
C GLY A 737 -25.72 -5.15 -9.73
N THR A 738 -25.23 -4.97 -8.49
CA THR A 738 -26.06 -4.56 -7.34
C THR A 738 -26.70 -3.19 -7.57
N LEU A 739 -25.95 -2.23 -8.13
CA LEU A 739 -26.46 -0.90 -8.44
C LEU A 739 -27.51 -0.95 -9.56
N ALA A 740 -27.23 -1.67 -10.65
CA ALA A 740 -28.16 -1.87 -11.76
C ALA A 740 -29.46 -2.55 -11.28
N GLY A 741 -29.37 -3.62 -10.49
CA GLY A 741 -30.52 -4.32 -9.92
C GLY A 741 -31.38 -3.42 -9.03
N ARG A 742 -30.77 -2.53 -8.23
CA ARG A 742 -31.50 -1.53 -7.42
C ARG A 742 -32.23 -0.51 -8.30
N SER A 743 -31.59 -0.02 -9.35
CA SER A 743 -32.21 0.92 -10.30
C SER A 743 -33.40 0.28 -11.04
N LEU A 744 -33.23 -0.95 -11.53
CA LEU A 744 -34.29 -1.71 -12.19
C LEU A 744 -35.49 -1.97 -11.26
N ARG A 745 -35.24 -2.35 -9.99
CA ARG A 745 -36.30 -2.51 -9.00
C ARG A 745 -37.04 -1.22 -8.70
N ARG A 746 -36.34 -0.07 -8.63
CA ARG A 746 -36.98 1.24 -8.45
C ARG A 746 -37.86 1.63 -9.64
N ILE A 747 -37.42 1.34 -10.87
CA ILE A 747 -38.20 1.60 -12.08
C ILE A 747 -39.45 0.71 -12.11
N ARG A 748 -39.31 -0.59 -11.84
CA ARG A 748 -40.46 -1.52 -11.76
C ARG A 748 -41.44 -1.16 -10.65
N ALA A 749 -40.94 -0.76 -9.48
CA ALA A 749 -41.79 -0.31 -8.37
C ALA A 749 -42.57 0.97 -8.72
N ARG A 750 -42.03 1.86 -9.55
CA ARG A 750 -42.75 3.05 -10.05
C ARG A 750 -43.78 2.68 -11.13
N ALA A 751 -43.46 1.73 -12.00
CA ALA A 751 -44.34 1.27 -13.07
C ALA A 751 -45.50 0.40 -12.57
N GLY A 752 -45.31 -0.36 -11.48
CA GLY A 752 -46.31 -1.26 -10.90
C GLY A 752 -47.28 -0.63 -9.90
N SER A 753 -47.35 0.70 -9.82
CA SER A 753 -48.22 1.43 -8.87
C SER A 753 -49.68 1.54 -9.33
N THR A 754 -50.11 0.81 -10.36
CA THR A 754 -51.53 0.65 -10.70
C THR A 754 -52.14 -0.45 -9.81
N PRO A 755 -53.13 -0.13 -8.96
CA PRO A 755 -53.74 -1.12 -8.07
C PRO A 755 -54.66 -2.04 -8.88
N LEU A 756 -54.16 -3.24 -9.21
CA LEU A 756 -55.00 -4.35 -9.64
C LEU A 756 -55.24 -5.26 -8.43
N ALA A 757 -56.46 -5.19 -7.92
CA ALA A 757 -57.01 -6.17 -7.00
C ALA A 757 -57.20 -7.49 -7.76
N GLY A 758 -56.72 -8.60 -7.19
CA GLY A 758 -57.00 -9.91 -7.77
C GLY A 758 -56.10 -11.04 -7.30
N ASP A 759 -56.61 -11.75 -6.30
CA ASP A 759 -56.57 -13.21 -6.13
C ASP A 759 -55.30 -13.91 -5.60
N ASP A 760 -55.45 -14.44 -4.39
CA ASP A 760 -54.59 -15.42 -3.74
C ASP A 760 -54.88 -16.82 -4.30
N SER A 761 -53.83 -17.56 -4.66
CA SER A 761 -53.90 -19.03 -4.71
C SER A 761 -52.53 -19.65 -4.38
N PRO A 762 -52.47 -20.61 -3.44
CA PRO A 762 -51.22 -21.24 -3.01
C PRO A 762 -50.84 -22.41 -3.93
N VAL A 763 -49.57 -22.44 -4.37
CA VAL A 763 -49.01 -23.56 -5.16
C VAL A 763 -48.29 -24.55 -4.22
N PRO A 764 -48.54 -25.87 -4.32
CA PRO A 764 -47.96 -26.86 -3.43
C PRO A 764 -46.49 -27.20 -3.74
N ALA A 765 -45.75 -27.51 -2.69
CA ALA A 765 -44.32 -27.79 -2.70
C ALA A 765 -44.00 -29.25 -3.07
N HIS A 766 -43.29 -29.46 -4.18
CA HIS A 766 -42.67 -30.76 -4.49
C HIS A 766 -41.47 -31.04 -3.57
N LEU A 767 -41.65 -31.99 -2.66
CA LEU A 767 -40.60 -32.67 -1.88
C LEU A 767 -40.10 -33.87 -2.69
N GLY A 768 -38.83 -33.85 -3.11
CA GLY A 768 -38.19 -35.03 -3.69
C GLY A 768 -37.00 -34.70 -4.59
N ARG A 769 -35.84 -34.36 -3.98
CA ARG A 769 -34.47 -34.46 -4.52
C ARG A 769 -33.49 -33.73 -3.60
N LEU A 770 -33.19 -34.31 -2.43
CA LEU A 770 -32.30 -33.68 -1.44
C LEU A 770 -31.07 -34.51 -1.05
N ALA A 771 -30.92 -35.73 -1.58
CA ALA A 771 -29.74 -36.56 -1.34
C ALA A 771 -28.62 -36.33 -2.39
N LEU A 772 -28.96 -36.07 -3.66
CA LEU A 772 -27.97 -35.93 -4.74
C LEU A 772 -27.22 -34.57 -4.76
N ARG A 773 -27.75 -33.55 -4.08
CA ARG A 773 -27.16 -32.18 -4.03
C ARG A 773 -26.04 -32.01 -2.99
N ARG A 774 -25.82 -32.99 -2.10
CA ARG A 774 -24.81 -32.91 -1.04
C ARG A 774 -23.42 -33.40 -1.48
N ALA A 775 -23.33 -34.20 -2.53
CA ALA A 775 -22.06 -34.69 -3.09
C ALA A 775 -21.35 -33.66 -3.99
N ALA A 776 -22.08 -32.75 -4.63
CA ALA A 776 -21.53 -31.81 -5.62
C ALA A 776 -20.70 -30.64 -5.06
N VAL A 777 -20.68 -30.43 -3.74
CA VAL A 777 -20.04 -29.25 -3.11
C VAL A 777 -18.87 -29.61 -2.19
N VAL A 778 -18.77 -30.86 -1.72
CA VAL A 778 -17.73 -31.27 -0.75
C VAL A 778 -16.49 -31.86 -1.42
N VAL A 779 -16.64 -32.53 -2.56
CA VAL A 779 -15.54 -33.15 -3.31
C VAL A 779 -14.59 -32.13 -3.97
N PRO A 780 -15.05 -31.00 -4.55
CA PRO A 780 -14.14 -29.99 -5.12
C PRO A 780 -13.27 -29.28 -4.06
N CYS A 781 -13.80 -29.10 -2.84
CA CYS A 781 -13.09 -28.39 -1.76
C CYS A 781 -11.94 -29.22 -1.14
N LEU A 782 -12.03 -30.54 -1.15
CA LEU A 782 -10.98 -31.44 -0.65
C LEU A 782 -9.89 -31.73 -1.69
N LEU A 783 -10.23 -31.76 -2.99
CA LEU A 783 -9.23 -31.87 -4.06
C LEU A 783 -8.33 -30.62 -4.16
N MET A 784 -8.88 -29.45 -3.82
CA MET A 784 -8.18 -28.16 -3.85
C MET A 784 -7.12 -28.02 -2.75
N THR A 785 -7.24 -28.76 -1.63
CA THR A 785 -6.28 -28.72 -0.51
C THR A 785 -5.13 -29.71 -0.67
N ALA A 786 -5.32 -30.82 -1.40
CA ALA A 786 -4.28 -31.82 -1.65
C ALA A 786 -3.31 -31.43 -2.78
N THR A 787 -3.77 -30.66 -3.77
CA THR A 787 -2.97 -30.24 -4.93
C THR A 787 -2.02 -29.07 -4.64
N THR A 788 -2.29 -28.27 -3.62
CA THR A 788 -1.48 -27.09 -3.26
C THR A 788 -0.22 -27.42 -2.45
N ILE A 789 -0.18 -28.57 -1.79
CA ILE A 789 1.02 -29.06 -1.06
C ILE A 789 2.07 -29.61 -2.04
N ALA A 790 1.66 -30.12 -3.21
CA ALA A 790 2.58 -30.66 -4.21
C ALA A 790 3.33 -29.55 -4.99
N VAL A 791 2.68 -28.42 -5.27
CA VAL A 791 3.26 -27.31 -6.06
C VAL A 791 4.27 -26.48 -5.26
N THR A 792 4.10 -26.38 -3.94
CA THR A 792 5.02 -25.63 -3.06
C THR A 792 6.38 -26.28 -2.88
N VAL A 793 6.52 -27.59 -3.18
CA VAL A 793 7.79 -28.33 -3.09
C VAL A 793 8.62 -28.27 -4.39
N ALA A 794 7.98 -28.00 -5.55
CA ALA A 794 8.65 -27.94 -6.84
C ALA A 794 9.32 -26.58 -7.11
N ASP A 795 8.72 -25.48 -6.64
CA ASP A 795 9.16 -24.10 -6.97
C ASP A 795 10.38 -23.63 -6.16
N LEU A 796 10.69 -24.30 -5.04
CA LEU A 796 11.88 -24.03 -4.23
C LEU A 796 13.20 -24.48 -4.89
N ARG A 797 13.16 -25.19 -6.04
CA ARG A 797 14.35 -25.73 -6.71
C ARG A 797 14.83 -24.95 -7.94
N SER A 798 14.09 -23.95 -8.43
CA SER A 798 14.38 -23.34 -9.75
C SER A 798 14.86 -21.87 -9.72
N ALA A 799 15.15 -21.31 -8.55
CA ALA A 799 15.59 -19.92 -8.43
C ALA A 799 17.12 -19.78 -8.55
N THR A 800 17.68 -19.97 -9.75
CA THR A 800 19.05 -19.53 -10.04
C THR A 800 19.22 -19.00 -11.46
N ARG A 801 19.55 -17.69 -11.51
CA ARG A 801 20.30 -16.93 -12.53
C ARG A 801 19.77 -16.89 -13.98
N THR A 802 19.24 -15.75 -14.39
CA THR A 802 19.16 -15.34 -15.81
C THR A 802 19.80 -13.96 -16.02
N PRO A 803 21.04 -13.91 -16.55
CA PRO A 803 21.71 -12.67 -16.99
C PRO A 803 21.16 -12.09 -18.31
N ALA A 804 20.21 -12.77 -18.97
CA ALA A 804 19.77 -12.43 -20.33
C ALA A 804 18.82 -11.23 -20.44
N ALA A 805 18.31 -10.70 -19.33
CA ALA A 805 17.35 -9.59 -19.35
C ALA A 805 18.00 -8.24 -19.69
N SER A 806 19.26 -8.01 -19.32
CA SER A 806 19.93 -6.72 -19.57
C SER A 806 20.23 -6.48 -21.06
N ALA A 807 20.65 -7.52 -21.78
CA ALA A 807 20.99 -7.41 -23.21
C ALA A 807 19.79 -7.06 -24.11
N ALA A 808 18.55 -7.35 -23.67
CA ALA A 808 17.33 -7.01 -24.42
C ALA A 808 16.83 -5.58 -24.18
N LEU A 809 17.30 -4.89 -23.12
CA LEU A 809 16.83 -3.56 -22.72
C LEU A 809 17.63 -2.40 -23.32
N ASP A 810 18.90 -2.64 -23.68
CA ASP A 810 19.83 -1.62 -24.21
C ASP A 810 19.30 -0.85 -25.46
N PRO A 811 18.65 -1.48 -26.46
CA PRO A 811 18.18 -0.76 -27.66
C PRO A 811 17.05 0.23 -27.39
N VAL A 812 16.19 -0.05 -26.41
CA VAL A 812 14.97 0.74 -26.11
C VAL A 812 15.32 1.98 -25.29
N LEU A 813 16.20 1.83 -24.28
CA LEU A 813 16.64 2.95 -23.46
C LEU A 813 17.57 3.91 -24.23
N GLY A 814 18.32 3.41 -25.22
CA GLY A 814 19.15 4.23 -26.09
C GLY A 814 18.39 5.16 -27.05
N ALA A 815 17.09 4.90 -27.29
CA ALA A 815 16.31 5.62 -28.30
C ALA A 815 15.73 6.97 -27.83
N GLN A 816 15.59 7.19 -26.52
CA GLN A 816 15.08 8.46 -26.00
C GLN A 816 16.18 9.54 -25.96
N ALA A 817 15.96 10.65 -26.67
CA ALA A 817 16.93 11.73 -26.77
C ALA A 817 17.05 12.52 -25.45
N THR A 818 18.18 12.37 -24.75
CA THR A 818 18.54 13.22 -23.61
C THR A 818 18.76 14.65 -24.05
N SER A 819 18.11 15.60 -23.37
CA SER A 819 18.23 17.03 -23.66
C SER A 819 19.70 17.51 -23.54
N PRO A 820 20.14 18.52 -24.33
CA PRO A 820 21.52 19.00 -24.28
C PRO A 820 21.96 19.42 -22.86
N GLY A 821 21.09 20.11 -22.11
CA GLY A 821 21.41 20.54 -20.76
C GLY A 821 21.59 19.40 -19.76
N VAL A 822 20.80 18.33 -19.87
CA VAL A 822 20.98 17.14 -19.03
C VAL A 822 22.26 16.41 -19.42
N ARG A 823 22.55 16.28 -20.73
CA ARG A 823 23.79 15.63 -21.19
C ARG A 823 25.03 16.34 -20.66
N THR A 824 25.05 17.68 -20.70
CA THR A 824 26.15 18.46 -20.12
C THR A 824 26.31 18.17 -18.63
N ALA A 825 25.22 18.13 -17.86
CA ALA A 825 25.27 17.79 -16.44
C ALA A 825 25.74 16.34 -16.18
N GLN A 826 25.36 15.38 -17.02
CA GLN A 826 25.83 14.00 -16.95
C GLN A 826 27.33 13.90 -17.21
N VAL A 827 27.83 14.58 -18.24
CA VAL A 827 29.28 14.61 -18.56
C VAL A 827 30.05 15.29 -17.43
N GLU A 828 29.58 16.43 -16.92
CA GLU A 828 30.21 17.13 -15.81
C GLU A 828 30.26 16.25 -14.54
N ALA A 829 29.17 15.58 -14.21
CA ALA A 829 29.12 14.63 -13.09
C ALA A 829 30.05 13.43 -13.32
N TRP A 830 30.07 12.86 -14.53
CA TRP A 830 30.94 11.74 -14.89
C TRP A 830 32.42 12.09 -14.70
N ARG A 831 32.80 13.30 -15.12
CA ARG A 831 34.16 13.85 -14.97
C ARG A 831 34.51 14.08 -13.50
N ALA A 832 33.67 14.81 -12.77
CA ALA A 832 33.91 15.21 -11.38
C ALA A 832 33.95 14.02 -10.41
N LEU A 833 33.17 12.97 -10.67
CA LEU A 833 33.03 11.80 -9.78
C LEU A 833 33.88 10.60 -10.19
N GLY A 834 34.96 10.84 -10.94
CA GLY A 834 36.02 9.84 -11.15
C GLY A 834 36.52 9.73 -12.59
N GLY A 835 35.79 10.24 -13.58
CA GLY A 835 36.21 10.18 -14.98
C GLY A 835 37.57 10.84 -15.23
N ASP A 836 37.74 12.08 -14.75
CA ASP A 836 38.99 12.83 -14.89
C ASP A 836 40.16 12.13 -14.17
N GLU A 837 39.90 11.61 -12.97
CA GLU A 837 40.92 10.90 -12.18
C GLU A 837 41.35 9.58 -12.84
N ARG A 838 40.39 8.77 -13.34
CA ARG A 838 40.69 7.50 -14.00
C ARG A 838 41.45 7.73 -15.30
N GLY A 839 41.04 8.70 -16.11
CA GLY A 839 41.76 9.13 -17.30
C GLY A 839 43.18 9.62 -16.95
N GLY A 840 43.30 10.47 -15.94
CA GLY A 840 44.57 10.96 -15.42
C GLY A 840 45.48 9.85 -14.89
N GLN A 841 44.94 8.83 -14.23
CA GLN A 841 45.70 7.67 -13.74
C GLN A 841 46.30 6.86 -14.88
N VAL A 842 45.51 6.53 -15.90
CA VAL A 842 46.00 5.83 -17.11
C VAL A 842 47.07 6.67 -17.80
N LEU A 843 46.84 7.98 -17.93
CA LEU A 843 47.81 8.86 -18.57
C LEU A 843 49.12 8.96 -17.77
N THR A 844 49.03 9.07 -16.45
CA THR A 844 50.19 9.19 -15.56
C THR A 844 51.08 7.96 -15.65
N VAL A 845 50.52 6.74 -15.71
CA VAL A 845 51.33 5.52 -15.86
C VAL A 845 51.95 5.40 -17.26
N VAL A 846 51.26 5.84 -18.31
CA VAL A 846 51.82 5.87 -19.68
C VAL A 846 52.96 6.88 -19.78
N LEU A 847 52.75 8.12 -19.35
CA LEU A 847 53.78 9.17 -19.39
C LEU A 847 54.95 8.84 -18.46
N GLY A 848 54.68 8.25 -17.29
CA GLY A 848 55.73 7.81 -16.36
C GLY A 848 56.62 6.72 -16.97
N LEU A 849 56.05 5.80 -17.76
CA LEU A 849 56.82 4.83 -18.52
C LEU A 849 57.64 5.50 -19.62
N LEU A 850 57.03 6.39 -20.42
CA LEU A 850 57.74 7.11 -21.49
C LEU A 850 58.90 7.94 -20.95
N HIS A 851 58.69 8.66 -19.84
CA HIS A 851 59.74 9.42 -19.19
C HIS A 851 60.87 8.53 -18.65
N ARG A 852 60.54 7.36 -18.10
CA ARG A 852 61.57 6.41 -17.65
C ARG A 852 62.38 5.84 -18.82
N LEU A 853 61.74 5.55 -19.94
CA LEU A 853 62.42 5.11 -21.16
C LEU A 853 63.36 6.19 -21.70
N ASP A 854 62.93 7.45 -21.67
CA ASP A 854 63.73 8.60 -22.08
C ASP A 854 64.96 8.80 -21.19
N GLN A 855 64.81 8.71 -19.86
CA GLN A 855 65.94 8.73 -18.91
C GLN A 855 66.96 7.62 -19.18
N LEU A 856 66.48 6.38 -19.36
CA LEU A 856 67.36 5.24 -19.59
C LEU A 856 68.07 5.31 -20.96
N ALA A 857 67.45 5.95 -21.95
CA ALA A 857 68.07 6.24 -23.23
C ALA A 857 69.11 7.38 -23.13
N ALA A 858 68.82 8.43 -22.34
CA ALA A 858 69.71 9.57 -22.13
C ALA A 858 71.00 9.21 -21.37
N ASP A 859 70.96 8.18 -20.50
CA ASP A 859 72.14 7.63 -19.81
C ASP A 859 73.11 6.88 -20.77
N GLY A 860 72.92 6.99 -22.10
CA GLY A 860 73.85 6.53 -23.12
C GLY A 860 73.88 5.02 -23.30
N SER A 861 72.83 4.32 -22.86
CA SER A 861 72.81 2.86 -22.81
C SER A 861 71.78 2.27 -23.79
N ASP A 862 72.26 1.67 -24.89
CA ASP A 862 71.49 0.72 -25.73
C ASP A 862 70.94 -0.49 -24.92
N ARG A 863 71.22 -0.52 -23.60
CA ARG A 863 70.74 -1.49 -22.62
C ARG A 863 69.21 -1.50 -22.53
N VAL A 864 68.51 -0.38 -22.69
CA VAL A 864 67.03 -0.40 -22.72
C VAL A 864 66.44 -1.18 -23.90
N LEU A 865 67.25 -1.45 -24.93
CA LEU A 865 66.85 -2.21 -26.11
C LEU A 865 67.35 -3.66 -26.12
N SER A 866 68.21 -4.04 -25.16
CA SER A 866 68.96 -5.31 -25.21
C SER A 866 69.17 -6.00 -23.85
N ASP A 867 69.18 -5.26 -22.74
CA ASP A 867 69.36 -5.78 -21.39
C ASP A 867 68.02 -6.18 -20.77
N TRP A 868 67.65 -7.45 -20.96
CA TRP A 868 66.41 -8.01 -20.43
C TRP A 868 66.31 -7.97 -18.91
N THR A 869 67.44 -7.92 -18.18
CA THR A 869 67.40 -7.84 -16.71
C THR A 869 66.94 -6.45 -16.26
N LEU A 870 67.44 -5.40 -16.91
CA LEU A 870 66.99 -4.03 -16.72
C LEU A 870 65.53 -3.86 -17.15
N ILE A 871 65.16 -4.38 -18.32
CA ILE A 871 63.80 -4.26 -18.87
C ILE A 871 62.77 -4.95 -17.97
N ASP A 872 63.05 -6.16 -17.49
CA ASP A 872 62.14 -6.89 -16.59
C ASP A 872 62.03 -6.20 -15.22
N ALA A 873 63.11 -5.62 -14.70
CA ALA A 873 63.10 -4.92 -13.41
C ALA A 873 62.41 -3.54 -13.47
N GLU A 874 62.60 -2.78 -14.55
CA GLU A 874 62.19 -1.37 -14.62
C GLU A 874 60.97 -1.13 -15.51
N VAL A 875 60.87 -1.82 -16.65
CA VAL A 875 59.84 -1.51 -17.67
C VAL A 875 58.60 -2.37 -17.46
N ARG A 876 58.78 -3.67 -17.21
CA ARG A 876 57.68 -4.62 -17.08
C ARG A 876 56.66 -4.26 -16.01
N PRO A 877 57.04 -3.85 -14.77
CA PRO A 877 56.05 -3.49 -13.75
C PRO A 877 55.20 -2.29 -14.18
N ARG A 878 55.77 -1.36 -14.96
CA ARG A 878 55.05 -0.20 -15.48
C ARG A 878 54.10 -0.58 -16.62
N CYS A 879 54.50 -1.54 -17.47
CA CYS A 879 53.60 -2.10 -18.49
C CYS A 879 52.41 -2.85 -17.87
N ALA A 880 52.65 -3.66 -16.83
CA ALA A 880 51.57 -4.30 -16.06
C ALA A 880 50.66 -3.27 -15.37
N ALA A 881 51.23 -2.19 -14.81
CA ALA A 881 50.47 -1.11 -14.18
C ALA A 881 49.53 -0.40 -15.18
N ILE A 882 49.92 -0.25 -16.46
CA ILE A 882 49.01 0.30 -17.50
C ILE A 882 47.77 -0.59 -17.64
N SER A 883 47.96 -1.89 -17.81
CA SER A 883 46.83 -2.83 -17.97
C SER A 883 45.94 -2.87 -16.73
N GLU A 884 46.51 -2.81 -15.52
CA GLU A 884 45.74 -2.73 -14.27
C GLU A 884 44.89 -1.45 -14.20
N ARG A 885 45.46 -0.27 -14.52
CA ARG A 885 44.72 1.00 -14.53
C ARG A 885 43.62 1.02 -15.58
N VAL A 886 43.87 0.45 -16.77
CA VAL A 886 42.85 0.33 -17.81
C VAL A 886 41.71 -0.59 -17.36
N ALA A 887 42.01 -1.73 -16.74
CA ALA A 887 40.97 -2.62 -16.21
C ALA A 887 40.12 -1.95 -15.11
N GLY A 888 40.72 -1.06 -14.30
CA GLY A 888 39.98 -0.21 -13.37
C GLY A 888 39.09 0.81 -14.09
N ALA A 889 39.62 1.50 -15.11
CA ALA A 889 38.90 2.49 -15.88
C ALA A 889 37.73 1.90 -16.71
N ARG A 890 37.87 0.67 -17.21
CA ARG A 890 36.79 -0.05 -17.92
C ARG A 890 35.60 -0.45 -17.03
N ARG A 891 35.84 -0.60 -15.72
CA ARG A 891 34.77 -0.89 -14.73
C ARG A 891 33.99 0.37 -14.32
N TYR A 892 34.48 1.56 -14.67
CA TYR A 892 33.79 2.82 -14.43
C TYR A 892 32.62 3.02 -15.42
N PHE A 893 31.80 4.04 -15.18
CA PHE A 893 30.63 4.33 -16.00
C PHE A 893 30.98 4.52 -17.49
N ARG A 894 30.07 4.09 -18.37
CA ARG A 894 30.02 4.48 -19.77
C ARG A 894 29.93 6.01 -19.86
N HIS A 895 30.70 6.59 -20.79
CA HIS A 895 30.65 8.01 -21.04
C HIS A 895 29.26 8.41 -21.57
N PRO A 896 28.59 9.44 -21.01
CA PRO A 896 27.22 9.80 -21.40
C PRO A 896 27.07 10.29 -22.84
N ASP A 897 28.11 10.91 -23.42
CA ASP A 897 28.12 11.30 -24.82
C ASP A 897 28.72 10.21 -25.73
N PRO A 898 28.08 9.82 -26.85
CA PRO A 898 28.59 8.79 -27.76
C PRO A 898 29.96 9.08 -28.38
N GLN A 899 30.28 10.35 -28.70
CA GLN A 899 31.60 10.70 -29.25
C GLN A 899 32.66 10.58 -28.16
N GLY A 900 32.36 11.08 -26.96
CA GLY A 900 33.22 10.89 -25.79
C GLY A 900 33.40 9.41 -25.42
N GLN A 901 32.36 8.58 -25.57
CA GLN A 901 32.44 7.13 -25.34
C GLN A 901 33.32 6.43 -26.37
N ALA A 902 33.26 6.84 -27.64
CA ALA A 902 34.14 6.31 -28.67
C ALA A 902 35.61 6.69 -28.40
N ALA A 903 35.86 7.95 -28.01
CA ALA A 903 37.20 8.42 -27.65
C ALA A 903 37.73 7.73 -26.38
N TRP A 904 36.91 7.57 -25.35
CA TRP A 904 37.22 6.85 -24.12
C TRP A 904 37.58 5.38 -24.40
N ASN A 905 36.76 4.69 -25.18
CA ASN A 905 37.04 3.30 -25.59
C ASN A 905 38.31 3.20 -26.44
N ALA A 906 38.57 4.16 -27.32
CA ALA A 906 39.79 4.19 -28.13
C ALA A 906 41.03 4.35 -27.24
N LEU A 907 41.01 5.28 -26.28
CA LEU A 907 42.07 5.49 -25.30
C LEU A 907 42.35 4.19 -24.52
N LEU A 908 41.33 3.62 -23.88
CA LEU A 908 41.47 2.41 -23.07
C LEU A 908 41.96 1.22 -23.89
N THR A 909 41.41 1.02 -25.09
CA THR A 909 41.80 -0.11 -25.96
C THR A 909 43.24 0.01 -26.45
N ARG A 910 43.69 1.22 -26.79
CA ARG A 910 45.09 1.43 -27.20
C ARG A 910 46.05 1.25 -26.03
N ALA A 911 45.71 1.79 -24.85
CA ALA A 911 46.52 1.63 -23.65
C ALA A 911 46.62 0.17 -23.22
N GLU A 912 45.52 -0.58 -23.24
CA GLU A 912 45.46 -2.00 -22.90
C GLU A 912 46.30 -2.86 -23.84
N ARG A 913 46.16 -2.66 -25.16
CA ARG A 913 46.99 -3.36 -26.14
C ARG A 913 48.46 -3.02 -25.96
N ALA A 914 48.80 -1.74 -25.82
CA ALA A 914 50.19 -1.31 -25.73
C ALA A 914 50.87 -1.79 -24.42
N GLY A 915 50.16 -1.74 -23.28
CA GLY A 915 50.63 -2.26 -22.00
C GLY A 915 50.73 -3.79 -21.99
N GLY A 916 49.70 -4.49 -22.50
CA GLY A 916 49.66 -5.95 -22.58
C GLY A 916 50.70 -6.54 -23.54
N ASP A 917 50.86 -5.94 -24.73
CA ASP A 917 51.90 -6.33 -25.69
C ASP A 917 53.29 -6.11 -25.10
N CYS A 918 53.50 -5.00 -24.37
CA CYS A 918 54.76 -4.73 -23.67
C CYS A 918 55.07 -5.80 -22.61
N ASP A 919 54.14 -6.07 -21.68
CA ASP A 919 54.36 -7.08 -20.63
C ASP A 919 54.59 -8.48 -21.21
N LEU A 920 53.79 -8.88 -22.21
CA LEU A 920 53.92 -10.16 -22.88
C LEU A 920 55.26 -10.31 -23.62
N ALA A 921 55.67 -9.28 -24.36
CA ALA A 921 56.93 -9.30 -25.09
C ALA A 921 58.12 -9.40 -24.14
N ILE A 922 58.09 -8.68 -23.01
CA ILE A 922 59.15 -8.78 -21.99
C ILE A 922 59.17 -10.17 -21.35
N GLY A 923 58.01 -10.71 -20.99
CA GLY A 923 57.91 -12.07 -20.43
C GLY A 923 58.43 -13.16 -21.37
N ARG A 924 58.33 -12.95 -22.69
CA ARG A 924 58.85 -13.85 -23.72
C ARG A 924 60.28 -13.53 -24.18
N ARG A 925 60.86 -12.42 -23.72
CA ARG A 925 62.12 -11.84 -24.24
C ARG A 925 62.08 -11.63 -25.76
N ASP A 926 60.94 -11.21 -26.28
CA ASP A 926 60.71 -10.90 -27.70
C ASP A 926 61.04 -9.43 -27.98
N ARG A 927 62.21 -9.21 -28.60
CA ARG A 927 62.72 -7.85 -28.85
C ARG A 927 61.84 -7.06 -29.82
N ASP A 928 61.36 -7.70 -30.90
CA ASP A 928 60.58 -7.02 -31.93
C ASP A 928 59.18 -6.68 -31.43
N GLY A 929 58.57 -7.59 -30.66
CA GLY A 929 57.33 -7.34 -29.93
C GLY A 929 57.46 -6.17 -28.96
N TYR A 930 58.54 -6.13 -28.18
CA TYR A 930 58.82 -5.05 -27.22
C TYR A 930 58.97 -3.70 -27.92
N LEU A 931 59.83 -3.61 -28.96
CA LEU A 931 60.01 -2.38 -29.73
C LEU A 931 58.70 -1.88 -30.36
N THR A 932 57.88 -2.80 -30.85
CA THR A 932 56.57 -2.47 -31.43
C THR A 932 55.62 -1.91 -30.35
N ALA A 933 55.58 -2.52 -29.17
CA ALA A 933 54.77 -2.04 -28.05
C ALA A 933 55.23 -0.64 -27.57
N ILE A 934 56.54 -0.39 -27.48
CA ILE A 934 57.07 0.94 -27.11
C ILE A 934 56.68 2.00 -28.15
N ARG A 935 56.79 1.72 -29.46
CA ARG A 935 56.35 2.66 -30.50
C ARG A 935 54.86 3.00 -30.38
N ARG A 936 54.02 2.01 -30.06
CA ARG A 936 52.58 2.22 -29.81
C ARG A 936 52.34 3.10 -28.59
N LEU A 937 53.10 2.91 -27.50
CA LEU A 937 53.03 3.76 -26.30
C LEU A 937 53.45 5.20 -26.59
N VAL A 938 54.50 5.43 -27.38
CA VAL A 938 54.94 6.77 -27.79
C VAL A 938 53.85 7.46 -28.63
N SER A 939 53.29 6.76 -29.62
CA SER A 939 52.19 7.27 -30.44
C SER A 939 50.94 7.57 -29.59
N LEU A 940 50.62 6.72 -28.62
CA LEU A 940 49.54 6.97 -27.67
C LEU A 940 49.80 8.25 -26.87
N GLY A 941 51.01 8.45 -26.35
CA GLY A 941 51.39 9.66 -25.61
C GLY A 941 51.23 10.96 -26.41
N GLN A 942 51.46 10.91 -27.73
CA GLN A 942 51.26 12.05 -28.63
C GLN A 942 49.78 12.34 -28.93
N ASP A 943 48.96 11.30 -29.04
CA ASP A 943 47.53 11.42 -29.36
C ASP A 943 46.67 11.82 -28.15
N VAL A 944 47.17 11.62 -26.93
CA VAL A 944 46.41 11.85 -25.70
C VAL A 944 45.78 13.25 -25.61
N PRO A 945 46.47 14.38 -25.89
CA PRO A 945 45.85 15.70 -25.77
C PRO A 945 44.57 15.83 -26.60
N GLY A 946 44.57 15.30 -27.84
CA GLY A 946 43.40 15.29 -28.71
C GLY A 946 42.30 14.34 -28.24
N MET A 947 42.67 13.17 -27.71
CA MET A 947 41.69 12.23 -27.11
C MET A 947 41.05 12.81 -25.85
N GLY A 948 41.84 13.44 -24.98
CA GLY A 948 41.36 14.10 -23.78
C GLY A 948 40.36 15.18 -24.13
N GLU A 949 40.67 16.02 -25.13
CA GLU A 949 39.73 17.02 -25.61
C GLU A 949 38.42 16.42 -26.15
N ALA A 950 38.47 15.29 -26.86
CA ALA A 950 37.28 14.60 -27.34
C ALA A 950 36.47 13.88 -26.24
N ILE A 951 37.10 13.47 -25.15
CA ILE A 951 36.43 12.86 -23.98
C ILE A 951 35.78 13.94 -23.11
N PHE A 952 36.35 15.14 -23.07
CA PHE A 952 36.02 16.16 -22.07
C PHE A 952 35.28 17.38 -22.58
N ARG A 953 35.10 17.52 -23.91
CA ARG A 953 34.15 18.44 -24.53
C ARG A 953 32.75 17.85 -24.50
#